data_AF-A0A972GNA1-F1
#
_entry.id   AF-A0A972GNA1-F1
#
_cell.length_a   1.000
_cell.length_b   1.000
_cell.length_c   1.000
_cell.angle_alpha   90.00
_cell.angle_beta   90.00
_cell.angle_gamma   90.00
#
_symmetry.space_group_name_H-M   'P 1'
#
loop_
_entity.id
_entity.type
_entity.pdbx_description
1 polymer ?
#
loop_
_entity_poly.entity_id
_entity_poly.type
_entity_poly.pdbx_seq_one_letter_code
_entity_poly.pdbx_strand_id
1 'polypeptide(L)'
;MPDFPTQGTPPFINRALSVAEWLDYVKSYDFGPVVPSRIVLHHTYIPTVAQWRGLTTLRGIQKFYAGKGWQSGPHMFIGPDAIWLATPMRDVGIHAGTGNSGRINGRFWYSIGVEMVGYYDKERPSGAIWEQTKAVLGSLSRHLGIAPRQLISFHRDYTNQKSCPGWAVTKDWVYGEVEAWLRGRQPPPPPPKGSIGTPTPDNEQLVELLKQASYSHRSQGYNSGWAFHEYAVKHKLGSPIGKSARIQVAGKSYAYQPFARDTLYNEIPHWGDVRLLSEFLGGSIPPGGLGRTLLDATYQAGGARFHAEWAFHQYAVASKLGPPIGGSQKITVDGIQYSFQVFALDTIYNVIPKWTEIQRVSRLANTTNRAQVRLRDTLLAHTYRRMNATYHSGWAFHQLARKWNVGAPLSGSYRISSGNTQYALQVYATDTLYNVVPNWSDVRRLSELTGPKGAVLSTASASSSITTALLSADTQFAPTPTRFEIMQYINPEITPTAYSQRSGSKISLIVLHGNTQPAETALHEMTRPGARSMSHYYVSNTGDIHQLVDDQFAAWHAGLSHWEGRFQNINRIGLGITVEWPGSSTNDTQREALAWLVNTLRAQYNLPIEAVKRWSHINPRRNDGLTTFPWMSFTEQLTANDLVTLEDR
;
A
#
# COMPACT_ATOMS: atom_id res chain seq x y z
N MET A 1 -31.22 28.03 15.57
CA MET A 1 -30.68 28.72 16.77
C MET A 1 -29.16 28.79 16.66
N PRO A 2 -28.45 29.78 17.24
CA PRO A 2 -27.00 29.68 17.36
C PRO A 2 -26.63 28.44 18.18
N ASP A 3 -25.54 27.78 17.77
CA ASP A 3 -24.99 26.63 18.50
C ASP A 3 -24.64 27.01 19.96
N PHE A 4 -24.58 26.01 20.84
CA PHE A 4 -24.16 26.20 22.22
C PHE A 4 -22.69 26.68 22.29
N PRO A 5 -22.30 27.42 23.36
CA PRO A 5 -20.94 27.89 23.51
C PRO A 5 -19.95 26.72 23.66
N THR A 6 -18.79 26.83 23.01
CA THR A 6 -17.70 25.87 23.14
C THR A 6 -16.73 26.25 24.27
N GLN A 7 -16.09 25.27 24.89
CA GLN A 7 -15.09 25.45 25.95
C GLN A 7 -13.87 24.54 25.71
N GLY A 8 -12.72 24.93 26.27
CA GLY A 8 -11.49 24.13 26.25
C GLY A 8 -10.76 24.10 24.90
N THR A 9 -9.76 23.23 24.79
CA THR A 9 -8.93 23.06 23.58
C THR A 9 -8.85 21.57 23.22
N PRO A 10 -9.18 21.15 21.99
CA PRO A 10 -9.93 21.92 20.99
C PRO A 10 -11.33 22.31 21.52
N PRO A 11 -11.93 23.42 21.05
CA PRO A 11 -13.22 23.91 21.55
C PRO A 11 -14.34 22.89 21.36
N PHE A 12 -14.90 22.38 22.46
CA PHE A 12 -16.05 21.46 22.47
C PHE A 12 -17.26 22.08 23.16
N ILE A 13 -18.45 21.82 22.65
CA ILE A 13 -19.74 22.20 23.24
C ILE A 13 -19.95 21.53 24.61
N ASN A 14 -19.57 20.26 24.76
CA ASN A 14 -19.66 19.50 26.02
C ASN A 14 -21.08 19.41 26.63
N ARG A 15 -22.12 19.38 25.78
CA ARG A 15 -23.52 19.27 26.18
C ARG A 15 -24.07 17.88 25.90
N ALA A 16 -24.71 17.27 26.89
CA ALA A 16 -25.51 16.05 26.72
C ALA A 16 -26.95 16.42 26.32
N LEU A 17 -27.49 15.69 25.34
CA LEU A 17 -28.87 15.77 24.92
C LEU A 17 -29.51 14.38 24.96
N SER A 18 -30.74 14.30 25.47
CA SER A 18 -31.63 13.16 25.22
C SER A 18 -32.06 13.13 23.74
N VAL A 19 -32.69 12.02 23.31
CA VAL A 19 -33.23 11.92 21.95
C VAL A 19 -34.25 13.03 21.66
N ALA A 20 -35.13 13.36 22.61
CA ALA A 20 -36.13 14.42 22.43
C ALA A 20 -35.45 15.79 22.24
N GLU A 21 -34.52 16.14 23.13
CA GLU A 21 -33.77 17.40 23.03
C GLU A 21 -32.94 17.48 21.74
N TRP A 22 -32.37 16.36 21.29
CA TRP A 22 -31.67 16.29 20.00
C TRP A 22 -32.59 16.57 18.81
N LEU A 23 -33.80 15.99 18.80
CA LEU A 23 -34.76 16.20 17.72
C LEU A 23 -35.22 17.66 17.65
N ASP A 24 -35.41 18.31 18.80
CA ASP A 24 -35.72 19.73 18.86
C ASP A 24 -34.53 20.60 18.42
N TYR A 25 -33.32 20.22 18.84
CA TYR A 25 -32.08 20.89 18.47
C TYR A 25 -31.83 20.88 16.96
N VAL A 26 -31.94 19.71 16.32
CA VAL A 26 -31.63 19.57 14.88
C VAL A 26 -32.70 20.22 14.00
N LYS A 27 -33.98 20.19 14.39
CA LYS A 27 -35.12 20.72 13.60
C LYS A 27 -34.96 22.18 13.20
N SER A 28 -34.25 22.97 14.00
CA SER A 28 -34.01 24.41 13.76
C SER A 28 -32.53 24.76 13.63
N TYR A 29 -31.68 23.75 13.40
CA TYR A 29 -30.24 23.96 13.30
C TYR A 29 -29.90 24.69 11.99
N ASP A 30 -29.15 25.78 12.14
CA ASP A 30 -28.65 26.58 11.02
C ASP A 30 -27.20 26.19 10.73
N PHE A 31 -26.99 25.55 9.57
CA PHE A 31 -25.67 25.15 9.10
C PHE A 31 -24.87 26.31 8.47
N GLY A 32 -25.49 27.48 8.31
CA GLY A 32 -24.87 28.61 7.63
C GLY A 32 -24.79 28.43 6.11
N PRO A 33 -23.91 29.19 5.43
CA PRO A 33 -23.91 29.28 3.96
C PRO A 33 -23.39 28.01 3.28
N VAL A 34 -22.63 27.18 3.99
CA VAL A 34 -22.14 25.89 3.49
C VAL A 34 -22.79 24.80 4.33
N VAL A 35 -23.70 24.05 3.72
CA VAL A 35 -24.42 22.96 4.38
C VAL A 35 -23.61 21.65 4.24
N PRO A 36 -23.48 20.82 5.29
CA PRO A 36 -22.78 19.55 5.21
C PRO A 36 -23.55 18.60 4.30
N SER A 37 -22.83 17.82 3.51
CA SER A 37 -23.44 16.91 2.53
C SER A 37 -23.22 15.44 2.84
N ARG A 38 -22.58 15.13 3.99
CA ARG A 38 -22.15 13.79 4.38
C ARG A 38 -22.19 13.62 5.90
N ILE A 39 -22.40 12.40 6.35
CA ILE A 39 -22.12 11.92 7.70
C ILE A 39 -21.05 10.84 7.59
N VAL A 40 -20.07 10.87 8.49
CA VAL A 40 -19.12 9.77 8.70
C VAL A 40 -19.42 9.13 10.04
N LEU A 41 -19.87 7.88 10.01
CA LEU A 41 -20.14 7.11 11.21
C LEU A 41 -18.86 6.44 11.71
N HIS A 42 -18.66 6.51 13.02
CA HIS A 42 -17.50 5.97 13.72
C HIS A 42 -17.91 5.13 14.92
N HIS A 43 -16.93 4.38 15.44
CA HIS A 43 -16.93 3.89 16.80
C HIS A 43 -15.74 4.50 17.54
N THR A 44 -15.79 4.55 18.87
CA THR A 44 -14.64 5.07 19.62
C THR A 44 -13.49 4.08 19.69
N TYR A 45 -13.77 2.76 19.69
CA TYR A 45 -12.89 1.68 20.14
C TYR A 45 -12.47 1.84 21.61
N ILE A 46 -11.85 2.97 21.94
CA ILE A 46 -11.58 3.47 23.28
C ILE A 46 -12.07 4.93 23.35
N PRO A 47 -12.92 5.29 24.32
CA PRO A 47 -13.41 4.49 25.45
C PRO A 47 -14.39 3.39 25.03
N THR A 48 -14.39 2.26 25.75
CA THR A 48 -15.48 1.27 25.68
C THR A 48 -16.70 1.78 26.45
N VAL A 49 -17.86 1.13 26.25
CA VAL A 49 -19.09 1.41 27.02
C VAL A 49 -18.82 1.35 28.53
N ALA A 50 -18.05 0.35 28.98
CA ALA A 50 -17.70 0.19 30.39
C ALA A 50 -16.79 1.30 30.94
N GLN A 51 -16.03 1.97 30.08
CA GLN A 51 -15.13 3.09 30.44
C GLN A 51 -15.82 4.45 30.37
N TRP A 52 -17.02 4.52 29.78
CA TRP A 52 -17.74 5.77 29.60
C TRP A 52 -18.26 6.33 30.93
N ARG A 53 -17.97 7.60 31.20
CA ARG A 53 -18.36 8.36 32.40
C ARG A 53 -18.83 9.77 32.00
N GLY A 54 -19.58 9.86 30.89
CA GLY A 54 -20.17 11.11 30.40
C GLY A 54 -19.15 12.22 30.17
N LEU A 55 -19.42 13.40 30.72
CA LEU A 55 -18.60 14.60 30.57
C LEU A 55 -17.13 14.40 30.95
N THR A 56 -16.85 13.58 31.97
CA THR A 56 -15.47 13.28 32.39
C THR A 56 -14.69 12.61 31.27
N THR A 57 -15.32 11.66 30.58
CA THR A 57 -14.71 10.98 29.43
C THR A 57 -14.53 11.93 28.25
N LEU A 58 -15.52 12.78 27.95
CA LEU A 58 -15.39 13.80 26.89
C LEU A 58 -14.26 14.77 27.15
N ARG A 59 -14.09 15.26 28.38
CA ARG A 59 -12.95 16.11 28.75
C ARG A 59 -11.61 15.38 28.61
N GLY A 60 -11.57 14.08 28.90
CA GLY A 60 -10.40 13.23 28.64
C GLY A 60 -10.07 13.14 27.14
N ILE A 61 -11.08 12.90 26.31
CA ILE A 61 -10.96 12.86 24.85
C ILE A 61 -10.50 14.22 24.31
N GLN A 62 -11.08 15.32 24.79
CA GLN A 62 -10.70 16.68 24.44
C GLN A 62 -9.22 16.94 24.73
N LYS A 63 -8.74 16.60 25.93
CA LYS A 63 -7.30 16.69 26.28
C LYS A 63 -6.42 15.83 25.37
N PHE A 64 -6.87 14.62 25.05
CA PHE A 64 -6.16 13.73 24.13
C PHE A 64 -6.04 14.33 22.72
N TYR A 65 -7.08 14.97 22.21
CA TYR A 65 -7.05 15.66 20.92
C TYR A 65 -6.16 16.90 20.95
N ALA A 66 -6.17 17.68 22.04
CA ALA A 66 -5.20 18.77 22.21
C ALA A 66 -3.75 18.27 22.19
N GLY A 67 -3.46 17.14 22.85
CA GLY A 67 -2.13 16.51 22.81
C GLY A 67 -1.69 16.06 21.42
N LYS A 68 -2.62 15.94 20.45
CA LYS A 68 -2.34 15.68 19.04
C LYS A 68 -2.23 16.96 18.19
N GLY A 69 -2.41 18.13 18.79
CA GLY A 69 -2.47 19.41 18.09
C GLY A 69 -3.75 19.61 17.27
N TRP A 70 -4.83 18.88 17.58
CA TRP A 70 -6.09 19.03 16.85
C TRP A 70 -6.81 20.32 17.25
N GLN A 71 -7.35 21.03 16.26
CA GLN A 71 -8.07 22.29 16.44
C GLN A 71 -9.59 22.12 16.56
N SER A 72 -10.11 20.96 16.21
CA SER A 72 -11.51 20.53 16.43
C SER A 72 -11.54 19.01 16.63
N GLY A 73 -12.71 18.44 16.90
CA GLY A 73 -12.90 17.00 17.01
C GLY A 73 -14.01 16.50 16.08
N PRO A 74 -14.51 15.29 16.29
CA PRO A 74 -15.81 14.87 15.79
C PRO A 74 -16.92 15.83 16.28
N HIS A 75 -18.09 15.74 15.67
CA HIS A 75 -19.18 16.66 15.98
C HIS A 75 -19.98 16.18 17.19
N MET A 76 -20.07 14.87 17.39
CA MET A 76 -20.77 14.30 18.54
C MET A 76 -20.29 12.89 18.89
N PHE A 77 -20.55 12.51 20.15
CA PHE A 77 -20.34 11.17 20.69
C PHE A 77 -21.67 10.61 21.20
N ILE A 78 -22.00 9.39 20.80
CA ILE A 78 -23.23 8.69 21.19
C ILE A 78 -22.88 7.74 22.33
N GLY A 79 -23.09 8.22 23.56
CA GLY A 79 -22.84 7.46 24.78
C GLY A 79 -24.04 6.57 25.15
N PRO A 80 -23.87 5.62 26.09
CA PRO A 80 -25.01 4.88 26.66
C PRO A 80 -26.00 5.76 27.42
N ASP A 81 -25.61 6.98 27.79
CA ASP A 81 -26.37 7.93 28.62
C ASP A 81 -27.02 9.07 27.83
N ALA A 82 -26.35 9.58 26.78
CA ALA A 82 -26.82 10.73 26.01
C ALA A 82 -26.12 10.87 24.65
N ILE A 83 -26.65 11.78 23.82
CA ILE A 83 -25.99 12.35 22.64
C ILE A 83 -25.15 13.53 23.09
N TRP A 84 -23.84 13.40 23.06
CA TRP A 84 -22.91 14.43 23.53
C TRP A 84 -22.36 15.27 22.38
N LEU A 85 -22.63 16.56 22.41
CA LEU A 85 -22.16 17.52 21.41
C LEU A 85 -20.70 17.91 21.66
N ALA A 86 -19.91 17.96 20.59
CA ALA A 86 -18.50 18.35 20.59
C ALA A 86 -18.26 19.54 19.65
N THR A 87 -17.94 19.31 18.37
CA THR A 87 -17.74 20.40 17.40
C THR A 87 -19.08 20.89 16.84
N PRO A 88 -19.35 22.20 16.76
CA PRO A 88 -20.53 22.75 16.07
C PRO A 88 -20.71 22.17 14.66
N MET A 89 -21.93 21.78 14.27
CA MET A 89 -22.20 21.14 12.97
C MET A 89 -22.11 22.09 11.76
N ARG A 90 -22.07 23.41 11.99
CA ARG A 90 -21.73 24.41 10.97
C ARG A 90 -20.22 24.53 10.68
N ASP A 91 -19.38 23.97 11.55
CA ASP A 91 -17.92 24.02 11.41
C ASP A 91 -17.36 22.70 10.91
N VAL A 92 -16.12 22.70 10.40
CA VAL A 92 -15.45 21.48 9.95
C VAL A 92 -14.79 20.76 11.13
N GLY A 93 -15.28 19.57 11.44
CA GLY A 93 -14.66 18.67 12.43
C GLY A 93 -13.44 17.90 11.91
N ILE A 94 -12.61 17.39 12.84
CA ILE A 94 -11.50 16.46 12.56
C ILE A 94 -11.87 15.07 13.08
N HIS A 95 -12.09 14.11 12.17
CA HIS A 95 -12.46 12.74 12.54
C HIS A 95 -12.07 11.65 11.52
N ALA A 96 -12.00 11.94 10.22
CA ALA A 96 -11.85 10.95 9.14
C ALA A 96 -10.80 11.29 8.05
N GLY A 97 -9.85 12.19 8.31
CA GLY A 97 -8.82 12.55 7.32
C GLY A 97 -9.43 13.15 6.05
N THR A 98 -9.27 12.49 4.90
CA THR A 98 -9.90 12.89 3.62
C THR A 98 -11.43 12.88 3.67
N GLY A 99 -12.03 12.23 4.68
CA GLY A 99 -13.47 12.29 4.94
C GLY A 99 -13.96 13.54 5.66
N ASN A 100 -13.08 14.41 6.20
CA ASN A 100 -13.49 15.62 6.92
C ASN A 100 -14.11 16.66 5.98
N SER A 101 -13.41 16.98 4.88
CA SER A 101 -13.82 17.97 3.88
C SER A 101 -13.05 17.81 2.57
N GLY A 102 -13.53 18.46 1.51
CA GLY A 102 -12.86 18.49 0.21
C GLY A 102 -13.56 19.40 -0.80
N ARG A 103 -13.17 19.26 -2.07
CA ARG A 103 -13.83 19.95 -3.20
C ARG A 103 -14.21 18.95 -4.28
N ILE A 104 -15.41 19.10 -4.85
CA ILE A 104 -15.87 18.35 -6.02
C ILE A 104 -16.39 19.37 -7.03
N ASN A 105 -15.86 19.34 -8.26
CA ASN A 105 -16.21 20.29 -9.33
C ASN A 105 -16.10 21.76 -8.87
N GLY A 106 -15.06 22.10 -8.08
CA GLY A 106 -14.84 23.44 -7.53
C GLY A 106 -15.68 23.80 -6.30
N ARG A 107 -16.77 23.07 -6.01
CA ARG A 107 -17.65 23.29 -4.84
C ARG A 107 -17.07 22.63 -3.58
N PHE A 108 -16.97 23.39 -2.50
CA PHE A 108 -16.53 22.91 -1.19
C PHE A 108 -17.59 22.03 -0.53
N TRP A 109 -17.16 20.97 0.17
CA TRP A 109 -18.01 20.09 0.96
C TRP A 109 -17.30 19.71 2.26
N TYR A 110 -18.08 19.41 3.30
CA TYR A 110 -17.60 18.80 4.54
C TYR A 110 -18.61 17.79 5.09
N SER A 111 -18.22 17.04 6.13
CA SER A 111 -19.04 15.99 6.73
C SER A 111 -19.21 16.15 8.25
N ILE A 112 -20.28 15.57 8.78
CA ILE A 112 -20.54 15.45 10.22
C ILE A 112 -20.00 14.11 10.72
N GLY A 113 -19.05 14.14 11.65
CA GLY A 113 -18.51 12.97 12.35
C GLY A 113 -19.32 12.56 13.57
N VAL A 114 -19.83 11.33 13.57
CA VAL A 114 -20.67 10.75 14.64
C VAL A 114 -19.96 9.54 15.26
N GLU A 115 -19.61 9.62 16.54
CA GLU A 115 -18.80 8.60 17.24
C GLU A 115 -19.66 7.74 18.18
N MET A 116 -19.92 6.48 17.85
CA MET A 116 -20.59 5.55 18.75
C MET A 116 -19.63 5.03 19.83
N VAL A 117 -19.97 5.21 21.11
CA VAL A 117 -19.11 4.76 22.21
C VAL A 117 -19.12 3.24 22.29
N GLY A 118 -18.01 2.59 21.94
CA GLY A 118 -17.87 1.14 21.98
C GLY A 118 -16.94 0.59 20.91
N TYR A 119 -16.95 -0.74 20.80
CA TYR A 119 -16.15 -1.49 19.84
C TYR A 119 -17.01 -2.56 19.16
N TYR A 120 -17.20 -2.43 17.85
CA TYR A 120 -18.27 -3.09 17.10
C TYR A 120 -17.77 -3.99 15.96
N ASP A 121 -16.60 -4.56 16.15
CA ASP A 121 -16.01 -5.44 15.12
C ASP A 121 -16.66 -6.81 15.13
N LYS A 122 -16.99 -7.30 16.34
CA LYS A 122 -17.62 -8.61 16.53
C LYS A 122 -19.12 -8.49 16.78
N GLU A 123 -19.53 -7.46 17.51
CA GLU A 123 -20.91 -7.22 17.94
C GLU A 123 -21.45 -5.93 17.33
N ARG A 124 -22.74 -5.90 16.99
CA ARG A 124 -23.38 -4.65 16.56
C ARG A 124 -23.65 -3.76 17.77
N PRO A 125 -23.68 -2.44 17.61
CA PRO A 125 -24.24 -1.57 18.64
C PRO A 125 -25.70 -1.97 18.90
N SER A 126 -26.10 -1.87 20.16
CA SER A 126 -27.45 -2.23 20.62
C SER A 126 -27.89 -1.29 21.75
N GLY A 127 -29.15 -1.42 22.17
CA GLY A 127 -29.71 -0.61 23.26
C GLY A 127 -29.66 0.88 22.99
N ALA A 128 -29.47 1.67 24.05
CA ALA A 128 -29.52 3.14 24.00
C ALA A 128 -28.55 3.74 22.97
N ILE A 129 -27.35 3.18 22.80
CA ILE A 129 -26.37 3.70 21.83
C ILE A 129 -26.91 3.60 20.42
N TRP A 130 -27.50 2.46 20.05
CA TRP A 130 -28.04 2.28 18.70
C TRP A 130 -29.31 3.11 18.46
N GLU A 131 -30.22 3.18 19.44
CA GLU A 131 -31.44 3.99 19.32
C GLU A 131 -31.13 5.49 19.15
N GLN A 132 -30.19 6.02 19.94
CA GLN A 132 -29.73 7.40 19.80
C GLN A 132 -29.01 7.62 18.47
N THR A 133 -28.20 6.66 18.02
CA THR A 133 -27.52 6.75 16.71
C THR A 133 -28.54 6.81 15.57
N LYS A 134 -29.59 5.97 15.58
CA LYS A 134 -30.67 6.04 14.58
C LYS A 134 -31.38 7.38 14.58
N ALA A 135 -31.66 7.94 15.77
CA ALA A 135 -32.27 9.26 15.88
C ALA A 135 -31.39 10.36 15.26
N VAL A 136 -30.09 10.35 15.52
CA VAL A 136 -29.11 11.28 14.93
C VAL A 136 -29.07 11.15 13.41
N LEU A 137 -28.82 9.94 12.89
CA LEU A 137 -28.66 9.71 11.46
C LEU A 137 -29.95 10.02 10.68
N GLY A 138 -31.10 9.57 11.20
CA GLY A 138 -32.40 9.79 10.56
C GLY A 138 -32.82 11.24 10.56
N SER A 139 -32.73 11.93 11.70
CA SER A 139 -33.13 13.35 11.78
C SER A 139 -32.25 14.27 10.95
N LEU A 140 -30.93 14.04 10.87
CA LEU A 140 -30.05 14.77 9.96
C LEU A 140 -30.35 14.48 8.50
N SER A 141 -30.63 13.23 8.14
CA SER A 141 -31.08 12.88 6.77
C SER A 141 -32.35 13.64 6.38
N ARG A 142 -33.33 13.72 7.30
CA ARG A 142 -34.56 14.47 7.09
C ARG A 142 -34.30 15.98 6.96
N HIS A 143 -33.48 16.55 7.83
CA HIS A 143 -33.21 18.00 7.84
C HIS A 143 -32.41 18.46 6.63
N LEU A 144 -31.42 17.68 6.19
CA LEU A 144 -30.59 17.99 5.03
C LEU A 144 -31.27 17.67 3.69
N GLY A 145 -32.36 16.90 3.71
CA GLY A 145 -33.03 16.43 2.49
C GLY A 145 -32.19 15.45 1.67
N ILE A 146 -31.25 14.74 2.28
CA ILE A 146 -30.35 13.79 1.62
C ILE A 146 -30.67 12.39 2.13
N ALA A 147 -30.94 11.45 1.21
CA ALA A 147 -31.29 10.08 1.57
C ALA A 147 -30.16 9.38 2.36
N PRO A 148 -30.47 8.47 3.31
CA PRO A 148 -29.46 7.81 4.15
C PRO A 148 -28.31 7.18 3.36
N ARG A 149 -28.61 6.51 2.24
CA ARG A 149 -27.62 5.86 1.36
C ARG A 149 -26.67 6.83 0.64
N GLN A 150 -27.07 8.09 0.49
CA GLN A 150 -26.25 9.15 -0.12
C GLN A 150 -25.50 9.95 0.95
N LEU A 151 -26.10 10.10 2.13
CA LEU A 151 -25.57 10.90 3.22
C LEU A 151 -24.54 10.15 4.06
N ILE A 152 -24.81 8.89 4.41
CA ILE A 152 -24.08 8.16 5.44
C ILE A 152 -22.96 7.33 4.82
N SER A 153 -21.75 7.63 5.27
CA SER A 153 -20.51 6.91 4.97
C SER A 153 -19.84 6.45 6.26
N PHE A 154 -18.87 5.55 6.15
CA PHE A 154 -18.09 5.02 7.27
C PHE A 154 -16.68 5.60 7.24
N HIS A 155 -15.98 5.67 8.38
CA HIS A 155 -14.57 6.08 8.39
C HIS A 155 -13.72 5.24 7.43
N ARG A 156 -13.95 3.93 7.40
CA ARG A 156 -13.27 3.01 6.47
C ARG A 156 -13.45 3.34 4.98
N ASP A 157 -14.48 4.11 4.60
CA ASP A 157 -14.67 4.52 3.20
C ASP A 157 -13.62 5.54 2.74
N TYR A 158 -12.93 6.18 3.69
CA TYR A 158 -11.91 7.19 3.46
C TYR A 158 -10.49 6.69 3.77
N THR A 159 -10.37 5.46 4.28
CA THR A 159 -9.08 4.82 4.60
C THR A 159 -9.20 3.30 4.64
N ASN A 160 -8.29 2.61 3.97
CA ASN A 160 -8.21 1.13 3.98
C ASN A 160 -7.53 0.57 5.26
N GLN A 161 -7.27 1.42 6.26
CA GLN A 161 -6.44 1.10 7.42
C GLN A 161 -7.24 0.96 8.72
N LYS A 162 -8.57 1.11 8.68
CA LYS A 162 -9.40 1.16 9.90
C LYS A 162 -10.62 0.27 9.81
N SER A 163 -10.91 -0.41 10.91
CA SER A 163 -12.13 -1.17 11.06
C SER A 163 -13.34 -0.33 11.49
N CYS A 164 -13.21 0.99 11.59
CA CYS A 164 -14.24 1.90 12.08
C CYS A 164 -15.38 2.11 11.04
N PRO A 165 -16.68 2.00 11.41
CA PRO A 165 -17.27 1.95 12.77
C PRO A 165 -17.43 0.55 13.40
N GLY A 166 -16.77 -0.46 12.86
CA GLY A 166 -16.79 -1.87 13.27
C GLY A 166 -17.32 -2.81 12.18
N TRP A 167 -16.72 -3.99 12.00
CA TRP A 167 -17.11 -4.95 10.94
C TRP A 167 -18.51 -5.54 11.08
N ALA A 168 -19.02 -5.66 12.31
CA ALA A 168 -20.40 -6.05 12.51
C ALA A 168 -21.39 -4.98 11.99
N VAL A 169 -20.92 -3.73 11.84
CA VAL A 169 -21.66 -2.60 11.29
C VAL A 169 -21.47 -2.55 9.77
N THR A 170 -22.44 -3.08 9.03
CA THR A 170 -22.46 -3.05 7.56
C THR A 170 -23.35 -1.91 7.05
N LYS A 171 -23.04 -1.41 5.86
CA LYS A 171 -23.81 -0.32 5.23
C LYS A 171 -25.28 -0.69 5.05
N ASP A 172 -25.55 -1.87 4.50
CA ASP A 172 -26.93 -2.31 4.27
C ASP A 172 -27.73 -2.44 5.58
N TRP A 173 -27.08 -2.87 6.67
CA TRP A 173 -27.70 -2.90 7.98
C TRP A 173 -28.04 -1.49 8.48
N VAL A 174 -27.05 -0.58 8.50
CA VAL A 174 -27.27 0.81 8.94
C VAL A 174 -28.34 1.50 8.09
N TYR A 175 -28.28 1.35 6.77
CA TYR A 175 -29.25 1.96 5.86
C TYR A 175 -30.66 1.41 6.09
N GLY A 176 -30.82 0.09 6.20
CA GLY A 176 -32.12 -0.53 6.46
C GLY A 176 -32.74 -0.08 7.79
N GLU A 177 -31.93 -0.01 8.85
CA GLU A 177 -32.35 0.44 10.18
C GLU A 177 -32.77 1.92 10.19
N VAL A 178 -31.98 2.81 9.59
CA VAL A 178 -32.26 4.25 9.56
C VAL A 178 -33.46 4.56 8.66
N GLU A 179 -33.58 3.89 7.51
CA GLU A 179 -34.73 4.04 6.62
C GLU A 179 -36.03 3.55 7.29
N ALA A 180 -35.98 2.47 8.08
CA ALA A 180 -37.11 1.98 8.86
C ALA A 180 -37.50 2.96 9.97
N TRP A 181 -36.51 3.49 10.71
CA TRP A 181 -36.71 4.51 11.74
C TRP A 181 -37.37 5.77 11.15
N LEU A 182 -36.90 6.25 10.00
CA LEU A 182 -37.46 7.40 9.30
C LEU A 182 -38.94 7.23 8.92
N ARG A 183 -39.36 5.99 8.65
CA ARG A 183 -40.73 5.62 8.24
C ARG A 183 -41.62 5.18 9.42
N GLY A 184 -41.09 5.10 10.64
CA GLY A 184 -41.81 4.56 11.79
C GLY A 184 -42.19 3.09 11.62
N ARG A 185 -41.33 2.29 10.96
CA ARG A 185 -41.57 0.86 10.68
C ARG A 185 -40.54 -0.03 11.39
N GLN A 186 -40.88 -1.31 11.52
CA GLN A 186 -39.91 -2.32 11.93
C GLN A 186 -38.79 -2.45 10.90
N PRO A 187 -37.53 -2.58 11.32
CA PRO A 187 -36.41 -2.77 10.41
C PRO A 187 -36.45 -4.14 9.73
N PRO A 188 -35.85 -4.27 8.54
CA PRO A 188 -35.71 -5.57 7.88
C PRO A 188 -34.85 -6.52 8.74
N PRO A 189 -34.99 -7.85 8.56
CA PRO A 189 -34.07 -8.80 9.16
C PRO A 189 -32.62 -8.40 8.87
N PRO A 190 -31.75 -8.37 9.89
CA PRO A 190 -30.43 -7.82 9.70
C PRO A 190 -29.62 -8.72 8.76
N PRO A 191 -28.93 -8.17 7.77
CA PRO A 191 -28.06 -8.97 6.90
C PRO A 191 -26.95 -9.65 7.74
N PRO A 192 -26.24 -10.65 7.19
CA PRO A 192 -25.05 -11.20 7.84
C PRO A 192 -24.10 -10.08 8.32
N LYS A 193 -23.46 -10.28 9.48
CA LYS A 193 -22.39 -9.37 9.92
C LYS A 193 -21.30 -9.36 8.84
N GLY A 194 -20.65 -8.22 8.63
CA GLY A 194 -19.60 -8.13 7.63
C GLY A 194 -18.48 -9.11 7.95
N SER A 195 -17.88 -9.73 6.94
CA SER A 195 -16.61 -10.43 7.12
C SER A 195 -15.60 -9.44 7.71
N ILE A 196 -14.86 -9.86 8.74
CA ILE A 196 -13.80 -9.05 9.32
C ILE A 196 -12.76 -8.77 8.22
N GLY A 197 -12.80 -7.56 7.63
CA GLY A 197 -11.66 -6.95 6.95
C GLY A 197 -10.69 -6.41 8.02
N THR A 198 -9.52 -5.87 7.71
CA THR A 198 -8.54 -5.48 8.76
C THR A 198 -8.58 -3.96 9.07
N PRO A 199 -8.30 -3.46 10.30
CA PRO A 199 -7.64 -4.17 11.42
C PRO A 199 -8.26 -4.06 12.84
N THR A 200 -8.00 -5.13 13.63
CA THR A 200 -8.28 -5.40 15.07
C THR A 200 -7.07 -6.13 15.71
N PRO A 201 -7.02 -6.43 17.03
CA PRO A 201 -5.98 -7.17 17.78
C PRO A 201 -5.21 -8.33 17.10
N ASP A 202 -5.74 -8.97 16.06
CA ASP A 202 -4.99 -9.90 15.20
C ASP A 202 -3.79 -9.22 14.50
N ASN A 203 -3.82 -7.90 14.34
CA ASN A 203 -2.68 -7.11 13.88
C ASN A 203 -1.55 -7.05 14.91
N GLU A 204 -1.83 -7.11 16.22
CA GLU A 204 -0.76 -7.15 17.22
C GLU A 204 -0.06 -8.50 17.16
N GLN A 205 -0.83 -9.59 17.06
CA GLN A 205 -0.29 -10.93 16.87
C GLN A 205 0.44 -11.06 15.53
N LEU A 206 -0.10 -10.52 14.44
CA LEU A 206 0.57 -10.51 13.14
C LEU A 206 1.83 -9.65 13.18
N VAL A 207 1.80 -8.46 13.79
CA VAL A 207 2.99 -7.60 13.95
C VAL A 207 4.05 -8.33 14.79
N GLU A 208 3.66 -9.01 15.85
CA GLU A 208 4.56 -9.81 16.68
C GLU A 208 5.14 -10.98 15.89
N LEU A 209 4.31 -11.72 15.14
CA LEU A 209 4.76 -12.82 14.26
C LEU A 209 5.71 -12.33 13.16
N LEU A 210 5.39 -11.21 12.51
CA LEU A 210 6.24 -10.62 11.48
C LEU A 210 7.53 -10.02 12.05
N LYS A 211 7.50 -9.42 13.25
CA LYS A 211 8.71 -8.99 13.97
C LYS A 211 9.56 -10.18 14.39
N GLN A 212 8.94 -11.24 14.92
CA GLN A 212 9.62 -12.48 15.29
C GLN A 212 10.27 -13.13 14.08
N ALA A 213 9.57 -13.17 12.94
CA ALA A 213 10.12 -13.58 11.65
C ALA A 213 11.33 -12.72 11.25
N SER A 214 11.18 -11.39 11.31
CA SER A 214 12.24 -10.44 10.93
C SER A 214 13.53 -10.62 11.77
N TYR A 215 13.39 -10.96 13.05
CA TYR A 215 14.52 -11.07 13.98
C TYR A 215 15.08 -12.50 14.11
N SER A 216 14.32 -13.55 13.77
CA SER A 216 14.76 -14.94 13.97
C SER A 216 15.72 -15.47 12.89
N HIS A 217 15.69 -14.97 11.66
CA HIS A 217 16.55 -15.51 10.58
C HIS A 217 18.04 -15.29 10.81
N ARG A 218 18.40 -14.19 11.47
CA ARG A 218 19.80 -13.76 11.65
C ARG A 218 20.13 -13.44 13.11
N SER A 219 19.16 -13.53 14.02
CA SER A 219 19.32 -13.32 15.46
C SER A 219 18.51 -14.35 16.26
N GLN A 220 18.22 -14.08 17.53
CA GLN A 220 17.57 -14.99 18.49
C GLN A 220 16.05 -14.71 18.62
N GLY A 221 15.45 -14.07 17.62
CA GLY A 221 14.07 -13.59 17.69
C GLY A 221 13.95 -12.18 18.26
N TYR A 222 12.73 -11.66 18.26
CA TYR A 222 12.42 -10.32 18.76
C TYR A 222 12.21 -10.36 20.28
N ASN A 223 12.68 -9.31 20.97
CA ASN A 223 12.52 -9.16 22.41
C ASN A 223 12.36 -7.69 22.72
N SER A 224 11.17 -7.26 23.15
CA SER A 224 10.86 -5.86 23.42
C SER A 224 11.51 -5.32 24.70
N GLY A 225 12.05 -6.18 25.57
CA GLY A 225 12.81 -5.77 26.76
C GLY A 225 14.30 -5.57 26.52
N TRP A 226 14.82 -5.82 25.31
CA TRP A 226 16.23 -5.63 24.98
C TRP A 226 16.46 -4.23 24.43
N ALA A 227 17.38 -3.48 25.05
CA ALA A 227 17.66 -2.08 24.70
C ALA A 227 17.98 -1.88 23.20
N PHE A 228 18.75 -2.77 22.58
CA PHE A 228 19.04 -2.70 21.15
C PHE A 228 17.82 -2.95 20.27
N HIS A 229 16.93 -3.86 20.66
CA HIS A 229 15.73 -4.16 19.88
C HIS A 229 14.73 -2.99 19.97
N GLU A 230 14.53 -2.44 21.17
CA GLU A 230 13.72 -1.25 21.39
C GLU A 230 14.25 -0.06 20.57
N TYR A 231 15.56 0.21 20.66
CA TYR A 231 16.21 1.28 19.91
C TYR A 231 16.08 1.07 18.40
N ALA A 232 16.31 -0.15 17.90
CA ALA A 232 16.22 -0.47 16.49
C ALA A 232 14.81 -0.26 15.92
N VAL A 233 13.77 -0.65 16.66
CA VAL A 233 12.37 -0.41 16.27
C VAL A 233 12.07 1.09 16.25
N LYS A 234 12.44 1.81 17.31
CA LYS A 234 12.20 3.26 17.45
C LYS A 234 12.88 4.07 16.33
N HIS A 235 14.10 3.67 15.93
CA HIS A 235 14.90 4.38 14.93
C HIS A 235 14.88 3.71 13.54
N LYS A 236 14.01 2.71 13.33
CA LYS A 236 13.80 2.02 12.04
C LYS A 236 15.09 1.47 11.42
N LEU A 237 15.92 0.82 12.23
CA LEU A 237 17.22 0.28 11.77
C LEU A 237 17.11 -0.98 10.90
N GLY A 238 15.90 -1.50 10.71
CA GLY A 238 15.63 -2.71 9.93
C GLY A 238 15.89 -4.00 10.72
N SER A 239 15.96 -5.11 10.01
CA SER A 239 16.19 -6.44 10.57
C SER A 239 17.64 -6.61 11.06
N PRO A 240 17.88 -7.42 12.10
CA PRO A 240 19.24 -7.73 12.53
C PRO A 240 20.00 -8.50 11.44
N ILE A 241 21.29 -8.22 11.29
CA ILE A 241 22.19 -8.97 10.38
C ILE A 241 22.98 -10.05 11.14
N GLY A 242 23.09 -9.91 12.45
CA GLY A 242 23.69 -10.88 13.36
C GLY A 242 23.11 -10.83 14.77
N LYS A 243 23.56 -11.78 15.60
CA LYS A 243 23.21 -11.87 17.03
C LYS A 243 23.87 -10.76 17.83
N SER A 244 23.27 -10.39 18.96
CA SER A 244 23.94 -9.58 19.97
C SER A 244 25.14 -10.34 20.54
N ALA A 245 26.26 -9.65 20.71
CA ALA A 245 27.52 -10.23 21.17
C ALA A 245 28.32 -9.22 22.02
N ARG A 246 29.40 -9.68 22.64
CA ARG A 246 30.29 -8.86 23.47
C ARG A 246 31.68 -8.80 22.88
N ILE A 247 32.35 -7.67 23.04
CA ILE A 247 33.77 -7.48 22.72
C ILE A 247 34.47 -6.78 23.88
N GLN A 248 35.78 -7.00 23.99
CA GLN A 248 36.65 -6.28 24.92
C GLN A 248 37.63 -5.42 24.15
N VAL A 249 37.71 -4.14 24.51
CA VAL A 249 38.63 -3.17 23.90
C VAL A 249 39.20 -2.29 25.00
N ALA A 250 40.53 -2.20 25.08
CA ALA A 250 41.25 -1.36 26.05
C ALA A 250 40.77 -1.55 27.50
N GLY A 251 40.56 -2.80 27.93
CA GLY A 251 40.12 -3.14 29.29
C GLY A 251 38.63 -2.91 29.59
N LYS A 252 37.86 -2.38 28.62
CA LYS A 252 36.42 -2.17 28.74
C LYS A 252 35.63 -3.23 27.96
N SER A 253 34.45 -3.57 28.45
CA SER A 253 33.54 -4.52 27.80
C SER A 253 32.39 -3.77 27.12
N TYR A 254 32.10 -4.13 25.88
CA TYR A 254 31.01 -3.55 25.09
C TYR A 254 30.07 -4.66 24.60
N ALA A 255 28.77 -4.38 24.60
CA ALA A 255 27.80 -5.16 23.83
C ALA A 255 27.60 -4.51 22.47
N TYR A 256 27.33 -5.30 21.44
CA TYR A 256 26.98 -4.80 20.11
C TYR A 256 26.03 -5.73 19.37
N GLN A 257 25.26 -5.18 18.43
CA GLN A 257 24.39 -5.94 17.53
C GLN A 257 24.26 -5.23 16.17
N PRO A 258 24.64 -5.90 15.06
CA PRO A 258 24.44 -5.36 13.72
C PRO A 258 22.98 -5.43 13.27
N PHE A 259 22.44 -4.31 12.81
CA PHE A 259 21.15 -4.17 12.11
C PHE A 259 21.38 -3.69 10.68
N ALA A 260 20.36 -3.79 9.84
CA ALA A 260 20.46 -3.49 8.42
C ALA A 260 20.98 -2.08 8.11
N ARG A 261 20.62 -1.07 8.92
CA ARG A 261 21.11 0.31 8.72
C ARG A 261 22.39 0.63 9.46
N ASP A 262 22.63 0.00 10.61
CA ASP A 262 23.74 0.34 11.49
C ASP A 262 24.02 -0.76 12.52
N THR A 263 25.19 -0.68 13.16
CA THR A 263 25.51 -1.50 14.33
C THR A 263 25.27 -0.70 15.59
N LEU A 264 24.42 -1.24 16.47
CA LEU A 264 24.23 -0.71 17.81
C LEU A 264 25.31 -1.21 18.74
N TYR A 265 25.76 -0.37 19.66
CA TYR A 265 26.68 -0.76 20.74
C TYR A 265 26.44 0.06 22.02
N ASN A 266 26.87 -0.49 23.16
CA ASN A 266 26.91 0.21 24.45
C ASN A 266 28.05 -0.35 25.31
N GLU A 267 28.59 0.46 26.22
CA GLU A 267 29.53 -0.01 27.25
C GLU A 267 28.78 -0.81 28.33
N ILE A 268 29.35 -1.89 28.84
CA ILE A 268 28.76 -2.70 29.91
C ILE A 268 29.29 -2.16 31.26
N PRO A 269 28.41 -1.89 32.25
CA PRO A 269 26.99 -2.27 32.35
C PRO A 269 25.97 -1.19 31.93
N HIS A 270 26.37 -0.16 31.17
CA HIS A 270 25.52 0.97 30.78
C HIS A 270 24.55 0.65 29.62
N TRP A 271 23.61 -0.28 29.83
CA TRP A 271 22.69 -0.80 28.81
C TRP A 271 21.73 0.25 28.20
N GLY A 272 21.49 1.37 28.89
CA GLY A 272 20.65 2.46 28.39
C GLY A 272 21.36 3.43 27.44
N ASP A 273 22.69 3.42 27.37
CA ASP A 273 23.49 4.31 26.53
C ASP A 273 23.77 3.65 25.16
N VAL A 274 22.69 3.39 24.42
CA VAL A 274 22.74 2.77 23.10
C VAL A 274 23.22 3.78 22.06
N ARG A 275 24.29 3.44 21.34
CA ARG A 275 24.95 4.30 20.34
C ARG A 275 25.02 3.61 18.98
N LEU A 276 25.09 4.42 17.93
CA LEU A 276 25.23 4.00 16.53
C LEU A 276 26.70 4.00 16.11
N LEU A 277 27.17 2.89 15.54
CA LEU A 277 28.54 2.81 15.03
C LEU A 277 28.79 3.84 13.92
N SER A 278 27.85 4.05 13.00
CA SER A 278 28.06 5.01 11.91
C SER A 278 28.22 6.46 12.38
N GLU A 279 27.57 6.85 13.49
CA GLU A 279 27.77 8.16 14.13
C GLU A 279 29.16 8.25 14.75
N PHE A 280 29.61 7.18 15.41
CA PHE A 280 30.95 7.13 16.01
C PHE A 280 32.07 7.17 14.96
N LEU A 281 31.87 6.51 13.82
CA LEU A 281 32.84 6.49 12.72
C LEU A 281 32.88 7.81 11.93
N GLY A 282 31.79 8.58 11.90
CA GLY A 282 31.69 9.82 11.12
C GLY A 282 31.94 9.64 9.62
N GLY A 283 31.71 8.43 9.08
CA GLY A 283 32.02 8.08 7.68
C GLY A 283 33.50 7.77 7.40
N SER A 284 34.34 7.75 8.42
CA SER A 284 35.77 7.41 8.32
C SER A 284 36.06 5.97 8.78
N ILE A 285 37.19 5.41 8.35
CA ILE A 285 37.66 4.09 8.80
C ILE A 285 38.81 4.31 9.79
N PRO A 286 38.59 4.08 11.10
CA PRO A 286 39.64 4.26 12.09
C PRO A 286 40.74 3.20 11.94
N PRO A 287 42.01 3.55 12.20
CA PRO A 287 43.14 2.61 12.11
C PRO A 287 43.13 1.55 13.22
N GLY A 288 42.40 1.77 14.31
CA GLY A 288 42.33 0.86 15.47
C GLY A 288 41.29 1.31 16.50
N GLY A 289 41.32 0.68 17.68
CA GLY A 289 40.43 0.99 18.79
C GLY A 289 38.99 0.51 18.58
N LEU A 290 38.07 0.99 19.44
CA LEU A 290 36.71 0.46 19.53
C LEU A 290 35.96 0.51 18.19
N GLY A 291 36.08 1.63 17.46
CA GLY A 291 35.36 1.82 16.20
C GLY A 291 35.81 0.83 15.15
N ARG A 292 37.12 0.54 15.10
CA ARG A 292 37.68 -0.46 14.18
C ARG A 292 37.24 -1.86 14.58
N THR A 293 37.34 -2.22 15.85
CA THR A 293 36.93 -3.54 16.35
C THR A 293 35.44 -3.80 16.11
N LEU A 294 34.56 -2.82 16.34
CA LEU A 294 33.13 -2.93 16.06
C LEU A 294 32.85 -3.06 14.57
N LEU A 295 33.58 -2.35 13.71
CA LEU A 295 33.45 -2.45 12.25
C LEU A 295 33.87 -3.83 11.75
N ASP A 296 35.01 -4.36 12.21
CA ASP A 296 35.48 -5.70 11.87
C ASP A 296 34.46 -6.76 12.32
N ALA A 297 33.94 -6.63 13.55
CA ALA A 297 32.92 -7.52 14.10
C ALA A 297 31.58 -7.44 13.33
N THR A 298 31.20 -6.24 12.88
CA THR A 298 30.02 -6.01 12.02
C THR A 298 30.14 -6.74 10.70
N TYR A 299 31.31 -6.65 10.05
CA TYR A 299 31.57 -7.37 8.80
C TYR A 299 31.56 -8.88 9.01
N GLN A 300 32.17 -9.36 10.08
CA GLN A 300 32.21 -10.78 10.41
C GLN A 300 30.80 -11.35 10.63
N ALA A 301 29.93 -10.63 11.35
CA ALA A 301 28.53 -11.01 11.52
C ALA A 301 27.76 -11.05 10.20
N GLY A 302 28.13 -10.18 9.24
CA GLY A 302 27.64 -10.18 7.87
C GLY A 302 28.19 -11.30 6.98
N GLY A 303 29.14 -12.10 7.46
CA GLY A 303 29.78 -13.17 6.70
C GLY A 303 30.90 -12.69 5.77
N ALA A 304 31.55 -11.57 6.09
CA ALA A 304 32.70 -11.05 5.34
C ALA A 304 33.82 -10.61 6.29
N ARG A 305 35.06 -10.57 5.79
CA ARG A 305 36.16 -9.89 6.48
C ARG A 305 36.19 -8.43 6.02
N PHE A 306 36.40 -7.50 6.94
CA PHE A 306 36.62 -6.10 6.57
C PHE A 306 38.04 -5.90 6.04
N HIS A 307 38.14 -5.08 4.99
CA HIS A 307 39.35 -4.72 4.27
C HIS A 307 39.31 -3.21 4.05
N ALA A 308 40.20 -2.46 4.71
CA ALA A 308 40.15 -0.99 4.71
C ALA A 308 40.63 -0.40 3.38
N GLU A 309 41.41 -1.16 2.64
CA GLU A 309 42.01 -0.85 1.35
C GLU A 309 41.10 -1.17 0.17
N TRP A 310 39.98 -1.88 0.38
CA TRP A 310 39.05 -2.26 -0.68
C TRP A 310 38.06 -1.14 -0.99
N ALA A 311 37.95 -0.77 -2.26
CA ALA A 311 37.08 0.32 -2.72
C ALA A 311 35.60 0.10 -2.33
N PHE A 312 35.08 -1.13 -2.44
CA PHE A 312 33.73 -1.46 -1.99
C PHE A 312 33.49 -1.20 -0.50
N HIS A 313 34.45 -1.54 0.35
CA HIS A 313 34.33 -1.38 1.78
C HIS A 313 34.44 0.09 2.20
N GLN A 314 35.35 0.84 1.58
CA GLN A 314 35.43 2.30 1.74
C GLN A 314 34.12 2.97 1.31
N TYR A 315 33.61 2.61 0.13
CA TYR A 315 32.34 3.13 -0.38
C TYR A 315 31.18 2.77 0.54
N ALA A 316 31.10 1.54 1.03
CA ALA A 316 30.02 1.09 1.90
C ALA A 316 29.99 1.84 3.25
N VAL A 317 31.15 2.10 3.86
CA VAL A 317 31.26 2.89 5.09
C VAL A 317 30.85 4.34 4.83
N ALA A 318 31.40 4.98 3.79
CA ALA A 318 31.08 6.36 3.45
C ALA A 318 29.60 6.55 3.06
N SER A 319 29.03 5.57 2.35
CA SER A 319 27.64 5.56 1.89
C SER A 319 26.64 5.03 2.92
N LYS A 320 27.11 4.57 4.09
CA LYS A 320 26.30 3.93 5.14
C LYS A 320 25.39 2.81 4.59
N LEU A 321 25.95 1.88 3.80
CA LEU A 321 25.19 0.77 3.19
C LEU A 321 24.78 -0.34 4.18
N GLY A 322 25.13 -0.18 5.45
CA GLY A 322 24.94 -1.20 6.47
C GLY A 322 25.95 -2.35 6.39
N PRO A 323 25.77 -3.40 7.21
CA PRO A 323 26.65 -4.56 7.22
C PRO A 323 26.64 -5.32 5.87
N PRO A 324 27.73 -6.00 5.49
CA PRO A 324 27.76 -6.85 4.30
C PRO A 324 26.88 -8.09 4.49
N ILE A 325 26.54 -8.72 3.36
CA ILE A 325 25.82 -9.98 3.28
C ILE A 325 26.68 -10.94 2.44
N GLY A 326 27.76 -11.41 3.04
CA GLY A 326 28.82 -12.17 2.39
C GLY A 326 29.92 -11.31 1.77
N GLY A 327 31.02 -11.96 1.40
CA GLY A 327 32.17 -11.31 0.74
C GLY A 327 31.96 -10.99 -0.74
N SER A 328 32.84 -10.15 -1.29
CA SER A 328 32.89 -9.79 -2.72
C SER A 328 33.04 -11.01 -3.63
N GLN A 329 32.41 -10.94 -4.81
CA GLN A 329 32.47 -11.97 -5.85
C GLN A 329 32.72 -11.35 -7.23
N LYS A 330 33.05 -12.22 -8.20
CA LYS A 330 33.12 -11.87 -9.62
C LYS A 330 32.00 -12.57 -10.37
N ILE A 331 31.55 -11.95 -11.45
CA ILE A 331 30.52 -12.48 -12.34
C ILE A 331 30.78 -12.03 -13.76
N THR A 332 30.43 -12.84 -14.75
CA THR A 332 30.42 -12.45 -16.16
C THR A 332 28.98 -12.33 -16.65
N VAL A 333 28.64 -11.19 -17.25
CA VAL A 333 27.33 -10.96 -17.89
C VAL A 333 27.59 -10.40 -19.28
N ASP A 334 27.05 -11.05 -20.30
CA ASP A 334 27.23 -10.66 -21.71
C ASP A 334 28.72 -10.46 -22.10
N GLY A 335 29.61 -11.31 -21.59
CA GLY A 335 31.06 -11.24 -21.83
C GLY A 335 31.81 -10.17 -21.03
N ILE A 336 31.11 -9.33 -20.25
CA ILE A 336 31.73 -8.31 -19.40
C ILE A 336 31.91 -8.87 -17.99
N GLN A 337 33.12 -8.76 -17.45
CA GLN A 337 33.40 -9.14 -16.06
C GLN A 337 33.07 -7.99 -15.10
N TYR A 338 32.31 -8.32 -14.06
CA TYR A 338 31.97 -7.44 -12.96
C TYR A 338 32.48 -8.02 -11.64
N SER A 339 32.81 -7.15 -10.70
CA SER A 339 32.83 -7.52 -9.28
C SER A 339 31.59 -6.96 -8.61
N PHE A 340 31.07 -7.65 -7.60
CA PHE A 340 29.95 -7.18 -6.81
C PHE A 340 30.04 -7.66 -5.36
N GLN A 341 29.39 -6.93 -4.45
CA GLN A 341 29.21 -7.32 -3.06
C GLN A 341 27.83 -6.87 -2.58
N VAL A 342 27.16 -7.76 -1.84
CA VAL A 342 25.86 -7.47 -1.25
C VAL A 342 26.07 -6.82 0.11
N PHE A 343 25.44 -5.67 0.32
CA PHE A 343 25.26 -5.04 1.62
C PHE A 343 23.79 -5.03 2.00
N ALA A 344 23.49 -4.83 3.28
CA ALA A 344 22.13 -4.85 3.78
C ALA A 344 21.21 -3.91 2.99
N LEU A 345 21.66 -2.67 2.69
CA LEU A 345 20.81 -1.69 2.01
C LEU A 345 20.88 -1.74 0.48
N ASP A 346 21.93 -2.31 -0.12
CA ASP A 346 22.08 -2.38 -1.57
C ASP A 346 23.15 -3.40 -1.99
N THR A 347 23.07 -3.86 -3.24
CA THR A 347 24.19 -4.57 -3.87
C THR A 347 25.01 -3.57 -4.68
N ILE A 348 26.31 -3.50 -4.46
CA ILE A 348 27.21 -2.67 -5.25
C ILE A 348 28.02 -3.51 -6.22
N TYR A 349 28.36 -2.94 -7.36
CA TYR A 349 29.13 -3.60 -8.40
C TYR A 349 30.02 -2.61 -9.16
N ASN A 350 31.04 -3.12 -9.85
CA ASN A 350 31.88 -2.36 -10.78
C ASN A 350 32.29 -3.27 -11.95
N VAL A 351 32.67 -2.67 -13.08
CA VAL A 351 33.30 -3.40 -14.20
C VAL A 351 34.77 -3.68 -13.84
N ILE A 352 35.29 -4.86 -14.19
CA ILE A 352 36.71 -5.20 -14.02
C ILE A 352 37.48 -4.77 -15.28
N PRO A 353 38.63 -4.06 -15.17
CA PRO A 353 39.40 -3.75 -13.96
C PRO A 353 39.12 -2.36 -13.33
N LYS A 354 37.99 -1.72 -13.63
CA LYS A 354 37.60 -0.40 -13.12
C LYS A 354 37.08 -0.48 -11.67
N TRP A 355 37.95 -0.83 -10.73
CA TRP A 355 37.60 -1.14 -9.33
C TRP A 355 36.95 -0.01 -8.54
N THR A 356 37.20 1.25 -8.91
CA THR A 356 36.68 2.44 -8.23
C THR A 356 35.40 2.99 -8.85
N GLU A 357 34.98 2.49 -10.02
CA GLU A 357 33.72 2.89 -10.69
C GLU A 357 32.52 2.14 -10.11
N ILE A 358 32.23 2.41 -8.84
CA ILE A 358 31.22 1.68 -8.05
C ILE A 358 29.81 2.18 -8.39
N GLN A 359 28.94 1.24 -8.73
CA GLN A 359 27.52 1.45 -9.00
C GLN A 359 26.66 0.63 -8.03
N ARG A 360 25.39 1.03 -7.90
CA ARG A 360 24.38 0.36 -7.07
C ARG A 360 23.37 -0.36 -7.95
N VAL A 361 22.99 -1.59 -7.58
CA VAL A 361 21.96 -2.34 -8.30
C VAL A 361 20.59 -1.66 -8.21
N SER A 362 20.28 -0.98 -7.10
CA SER A 362 19.05 -0.20 -6.97
C SER A 362 18.87 0.87 -8.06
N ARG A 363 19.96 1.42 -8.61
CA ARG A 363 19.90 2.39 -9.74
C ARG A 363 19.42 1.75 -11.04
N LEU A 364 19.49 0.42 -11.14
CA LEU A 364 18.97 -0.34 -12.27
C LEU A 364 17.51 -0.76 -12.07
N ALA A 365 16.88 -0.46 -10.92
CA ALA A 365 15.57 -1.02 -10.57
C ALA A 365 14.50 -0.83 -11.66
N ASN A 366 14.47 0.35 -12.29
CA ASN A 366 13.50 0.75 -13.31
C ASN A 366 14.08 0.84 -14.72
N THR A 367 15.28 0.32 -14.96
CA THR A 367 15.87 0.36 -16.31
C THR A 367 15.05 -0.51 -17.27
N THR A 368 14.84 0.02 -18.49
CA THR A 368 14.27 -0.70 -19.63
C THR A 368 15.35 -1.13 -20.63
N ASN A 369 16.59 -0.69 -20.45
CA ASN A 369 17.70 -1.09 -21.31
C ASN A 369 17.98 -2.59 -21.12
N ARG A 370 17.84 -3.38 -22.19
CA ARG A 370 17.94 -4.85 -22.14
C ARG A 370 19.24 -5.37 -21.51
N ALA A 371 20.39 -4.74 -21.80
CA ALA A 371 21.67 -5.15 -21.22
C ALA A 371 21.72 -4.86 -19.70
N GLN A 372 21.20 -3.71 -19.28
CA GLN A 372 21.12 -3.36 -17.86
C GLN A 372 20.09 -4.20 -17.10
N VAL A 373 18.97 -4.59 -17.75
CA VAL A 373 17.99 -5.53 -17.19
C VAL A 373 18.65 -6.89 -16.94
N ARG A 374 19.38 -7.44 -17.92
CA ARG A 374 20.11 -8.70 -17.74
C ARG A 374 21.15 -8.61 -16.63
N LEU A 375 21.93 -7.53 -16.58
CA LEU A 375 22.89 -7.30 -15.51
C LEU A 375 22.21 -7.24 -14.13
N ARG A 376 21.14 -6.45 -14.00
CA ARG A 376 20.35 -6.33 -12.77
C ARG A 376 19.84 -7.69 -12.31
N ASP A 377 19.15 -8.42 -13.19
CA ASP A 377 18.48 -9.67 -12.84
C ASP A 377 19.51 -10.76 -12.51
N THR A 378 20.67 -10.76 -13.18
CA THR A 378 21.76 -11.68 -12.87
C THR A 378 22.40 -11.35 -11.51
N LEU A 379 22.64 -10.08 -11.21
CA LEU A 379 23.16 -9.66 -9.89
C LEU A 379 22.16 -10.00 -8.78
N LEU A 380 20.86 -9.72 -8.97
CA LEU A 380 19.81 -10.08 -8.03
C LEU A 380 19.71 -11.61 -7.85
N ALA A 381 19.82 -12.40 -8.92
CA ALA A 381 19.85 -13.85 -8.79
C ALA A 381 21.03 -14.36 -7.96
N HIS A 382 22.19 -13.68 -7.98
CA HIS A 382 23.29 -13.99 -7.07
C HIS A 382 22.99 -13.54 -5.64
N THR A 383 22.42 -12.34 -5.47
CA THR A 383 22.01 -11.79 -4.17
C THR A 383 21.01 -12.72 -3.46
N TYR A 384 19.96 -13.19 -4.15
CA TYR A 384 18.95 -14.07 -3.56
C TYR A 384 19.52 -15.45 -3.22
N ARG A 385 20.41 -16.01 -4.06
CA ARG A 385 21.05 -17.31 -3.78
C ARG A 385 21.87 -17.33 -2.49
N ARG A 386 22.38 -16.18 -2.04
CA ARG A 386 23.06 -16.06 -0.73
C ARG A 386 22.14 -16.39 0.45
N MET A 387 20.83 -16.26 0.27
CA MET A 387 19.81 -16.63 1.27
C MET A 387 19.12 -17.95 0.95
N ASN A 388 19.73 -18.81 0.14
CA ASN A 388 19.10 -20.03 -0.35
C ASN A 388 17.72 -19.76 -0.99
N ALA A 389 17.61 -18.63 -1.71
CA ALA A 389 16.40 -18.18 -2.38
C ALA A 389 16.65 -18.01 -3.88
N THR A 390 15.58 -18.19 -4.66
CA THR A 390 15.60 -17.95 -6.11
C THR A 390 15.01 -16.57 -6.40
N TYR A 391 15.71 -15.78 -7.21
CA TYR A 391 15.16 -14.52 -7.70
C TYR A 391 14.24 -14.80 -8.89
N HIS A 392 13.07 -14.17 -8.85
CA HIS A 392 12.05 -14.22 -9.89
C HIS A 392 11.64 -12.79 -10.24
N SER A 393 11.98 -12.31 -11.43
CA SER A 393 11.70 -10.95 -11.88
C SER A 393 10.20 -10.63 -11.95
N GLY A 394 9.38 -11.64 -12.24
CA GLY A 394 7.91 -11.58 -12.33
C GLY A 394 7.14 -11.70 -11.00
N TRP A 395 7.80 -12.03 -9.89
CA TRP A 395 7.09 -12.19 -8.60
C TRP A 395 6.79 -10.84 -7.95
N ALA A 396 5.55 -10.68 -7.48
CA ALA A 396 5.10 -9.44 -6.83
C ALA A 396 6.02 -9.00 -5.68
N PHE A 397 6.45 -9.94 -4.84
CA PHE A 397 7.41 -9.68 -3.75
C PHE A 397 8.71 -9.10 -4.27
N HIS A 398 9.28 -9.68 -5.32
CA HIS A 398 10.58 -9.27 -5.85
C HIS A 398 10.48 -7.99 -6.70
N GLN A 399 9.35 -7.75 -7.36
CA GLN A 399 9.10 -6.47 -8.05
C GLN A 399 8.95 -5.33 -7.04
N LEU A 400 8.13 -5.54 -6.02
CA LEU A 400 7.87 -4.53 -5.00
C LEU A 400 9.07 -4.33 -4.07
N ALA A 401 9.86 -5.36 -3.78
CA ALA A 401 11.10 -5.21 -3.03
C ALA A 401 12.10 -4.29 -3.77
N ARG A 402 12.23 -4.44 -5.09
CA ARG A 402 13.02 -3.52 -5.93
C ARG A 402 12.43 -2.11 -5.93
N LYS A 403 11.12 -2.00 -6.18
CA LYS A 403 10.40 -0.72 -6.27
C LYS A 403 10.47 0.08 -4.97
N TRP A 404 10.33 -0.58 -3.83
CA TRP A 404 10.38 0.05 -2.50
C TRP A 404 11.79 0.12 -1.91
N ASN A 405 12.78 -0.44 -2.61
CA ASN A 405 14.19 -0.48 -2.19
C ASN A 405 14.37 -0.95 -0.74
N VAL A 406 13.80 -2.11 -0.41
CA VAL A 406 13.80 -2.67 0.97
C VAL A 406 15.10 -3.38 1.36
N GLY A 407 16.14 -3.23 0.54
CA GLY A 407 17.46 -3.82 0.73
C GLY A 407 17.56 -5.30 0.32
N ALA A 408 18.62 -5.95 0.76
CA ALA A 408 18.89 -7.36 0.45
C ALA A 408 17.85 -8.29 1.10
N PRO A 409 17.47 -9.40 0.45
CA PRO A 409 16.71 -10.45 1.12
C PRO A 409 17.56 -11.05 2.25
N LEU A 410 16.89 -11.38 3.36
CA LEU A 410 17.48 -12.09 4.51
C LEU A 410 16.88 -13.48 4.70
N SER A 411 15.86 -13.83 3.92
CA SER A 411 15.24 -15.15 3.85
C SER A 411 14.76 -15.47 2.43
N GLY A 412 14.45 -16.74 2.18
CA GLY A 412 13.50 -17.12 1.12
C GLY A 412 12.07 -16.73 1.46
N SER A 413 11.13 -16.97 0.54
CA SER A 413 9.69 -16.82 0.81
C SER A 413 9.17 -18.07 1.54
N TYR A 414 8.34 -17.88 2.57
CA TYR A 414 7.74 -18.97 3.34
C TYR A 414 6.35 -18.58 3.86
N ARG A 415 5.64 -19.53 4.49
CA ARG A 415 4.31 -19.30 5.07
C ARG A 415 4.33 -19.30 6.60
N ILE A 416 3.47 -18.49 7.18
CA ILE A 416 3.11 -18.51 8.61
C ILE A 416 1.58 -18.46 8.77
N SER A 417 1.10 -18.90 9.92
CA SER A 417 -0.33 -18.85 10.26
C SER A 417 -0.56 -17.88 11.42
N SER A 418 -1.64 -17.11 11.37
CA SER A 418 -2.18 -16.39 12.53
C SER A 418 -3.68 -16.64 12.59
N GLY A 419 -4.13 -17.37 13.62
CA GLY A 419 -5.47 -17.94 13.67
C GLY A 419 -5.73 -18.83 12.44
N ASN A 420 -6.84 -18.58 11.75
CA ASN A 420 -7.23 -19.29 10.53
C ASN A 420 -6.65 -18.67 9.25
N THR A 421 -5.84 -17.61 9.37
CA THR A 421 -5.28 -16.90 8.21
C THR A 421 -3.87 -17.36 7.93
N GLN A 422 -3.61 -17.74 6.68
CA GLN A 422 -2.27 -18.03 6.17
C GLN A 422 -1.67 -16.76 5.56
N TYR A 423 -0.40 -16.50 5.86
CA TYR A 423 0.36 -15.41 5.28
C TYR A 423 1.58 -15.99 4.58
N ALA A 424 1.89 -15.46 3.41
CA ALA A 424 3.21 -15.63 2.83
C ALA A 424 4.04 -14.39 3.14
N LEU A 425 5.33 -14.60 3.40
CA LEU A 425 6.25 -13.52 3.72
C LEU A 425 7.68 -13.81 3.26
N GLN A 426 8.46 -12.74 3.19
CA GLN A 426 9.89 -12.77 2.97
C GLN A 426 10.51 -11.59 3.72
N VAL A 427 11.58 -11.88 4.46
CA VAL A 427 12.29 -10.89 5.25
C VAL A 427 13.34 -10.23 4.37
N TYR A 428 13.34 -8.91 4.35
CA TYR A 428 14.36 -8.07 3.74
C TYR A 428 15.08 -7.26 4.81
N ALA A 429 16.18 -6.62 4.40
CA ALA A 429 17.03 -5.90 5.32
C ALA A 429 16.28 -4.78 6.06
N THR A 430 15.48 -3.96 5.36
CA THR A 430 14.81 -2.82 6.01
C THR A 430 13.34 -3.07 6.35
N ASP A 431 12.75 -4.17 5.87
CA ASP A 431 11.33 -4.48 6.08
C ASP A 431 11.02 -5.96 5.86
N THR A 432 9.84 -6.39 6.29
CA THR A 432 9.29 -7.70 5.95
C THR A 432 8.08 -7.51 5.06
N LEU A 433 8.15 -8.10 3.87
CA LEU A 433 7.04 -8.12 2.93
C LEU A 433 6.14 -9.30 3.27
N TYR A 434 4.83 -9.11 3.20
CA TYR A 434 3.87 -10.16 3.46
C TYR A 434 2.59 -9.96 2.64
N ASN A 435 1.84 -11.04 2.41
CA ASN A 435 0.49 -10.99 1.85
C ASN A 435 -0.38 -12.07 2.49
N VAL A 436 -1.70 -11.88 2.45
CA VAL A 436 -2.65 -12.93 2.84
C VAL A 436 -2.70 -13.97 1.74
N VAL A 437 -2.70 -15.26 2.08
CA VAL A 437 -2.89 -16.35 1.11
C VAL A 437 -4.40 -16.59 0.91
N PRO A 438 -4.90 -16.67 -0.35
CA PRO A 438 -4.17 -16.73 -1.62
C PRO A 438 -4.05 -15.38 -2.37
N ASN A 439 -4.18 -14.23 -1.70
CA ASN A 439 -4.09 -12.90 -2.31
C ASN A 439 -2.63 -12.48 -2.58
N TRP A 440 -1.99 -13.11 -3.57
CA TRP A 440 -0.55 -12.96 -3.86
C TRP A 440 -0.13 -11.58 -4.37
N SER A 441 -1.05 -10.80 -4.96
CA SER A 441 -0.76 -9.46 -5.49
C SER A 441 -0.87 -8.35 -4.44
N ASP A 442 -1.54 -8.60 -3.31
CA ASP A 442 -1.70 -7.63 -2.21
C ASP A 442 -0.53 -7.73 -1.24
N VAL A 443 0.66 -7.45 -1.75
CA VAL A 443 1.89 -7.41 -0.95
C VAL A 443 1.89 -6.13 -0.12
N ARG A 444 2.16 -6.28 1.17
CA ARG A 444 2.19 -5.22 2.18
C ARG A 444 3.51 -5.24 2.94
N ARG A 445 3.80 -4.16 3.66
CA ARG A 445 5.01 -4.02 4.49
C ARG A 445 4.69 -4.07 5.98
N LEU A 446 5.53 -4.73 6.77
CA LEU A 446 5.44 -4.66 8.23
C LEU A 446 5.54 -3.21 8.74
N SER A 447 6.34 -2.36 8.10
CA SER A 447 6.44 -0.95 8.46
C SER A 447 5.13 -0.16 8.31
N GLU A 448 4.21 -0.61 7.43
CA GLU A 448 2.89 0.01 7.25
C GLU A 448 1.94 -0.32 8.41
N LEU A 449 2.15 -1.46 9.08
CA LEU A 449 1.37 -1.88 10.25
C LEU A 449 1.79 -1.18 11.54
N THR A 450 3.06 -0.79 11.68
CA THR A 450 3.63 -0.32 12.96
C THR A 450 3.57 1.21 13.16
N GLY A 451 3.09 1.96 12.17
CA GLY A 451 2.85 3.40 12.23
C GLY A 451 4.11 4.26 12.48
N PRO A 452 3.98 5.62 12.50
CA PRO A 452 5.12 6.53 12.67
C PRO A 452 5.83 6.44 14.03
N LYS A 453 5.23 5.82 15.04
CA LYS A 453 5.81 5.62 16.38
C LYS A 453 6.47 4.26 16.59
N GLY A 454 6.47 3.36 15.59
CA GLY A 454 7.10 2.04 15.69
C GLY A 454 6.62 1.28 16.93
N ALA A 455 5.30 1.04 17.03
CA ALA A 455 4.68 0.54 18.25
C ALA A 455 5.48 -0.62 18.89
N VAL A 456 6.04 -0.36 20.08
CA VAL A 456 6.58 -1.39 20.97
C VAL A 456 5.38 -2.08 21.57
N LEU A 457 5.07 -3.28 21.10
CA LEU A 457 4.04 -4.11 21.71
C LEU A 457 4.58 -4.59 23.05
N SER A 458 3.79 -4.35 24.10
CA SER A 458 4.04 -4.81 25.46
C SER A 458 4.19 -6.33 25.46
N THR A 459 5.14 -6.83 26.27
CA THR A 459 5.40 -8.25 26.49
C THR A 459 4.17 -8.96 27.04
N ALA A 460 3.35 -9.54 26.17
CA ALA A 460 2.51 -10.66 26.52
C ALA A 460 3.15 -11.90 25.89
N SER A 461 3.78 -12.71 26.73
CA SER A 461 4.31 -14.02 26.36
C SER A 461 3.17 -14.90 25.83
N ALA A 462 3.00 -14.96 24.51
CA ALA A 462 2.21 -15.97 23.86
C ALA A 462 3.17 -16.93 23.15
N SER A 463 3.45 -18.07 23.79
CA SER A 463 4.00 -19.24 23.12
C SER A 463 3.02 -19.67 22.02
N SER A 464 3.20 -19.15 20.82
CA SER A 464 2.52 -19.66 19.63
C SER A 464 3.53 -20.51 18.87
N SER A 465 3.20 -21.78 18.69
CA SER A 465 3.93 -22.72 17.84
C SER A 465 3.91 -22.19 16.40
N ILE A 466 5.02 -21.59 15.96
CA ILE A 466 5.20 -21.24 14.55
C ILE A 466 5.49 -22.56 13.81
N THR A 467 4.48 -23.16 13.20
CA THR A 467 4.70 -24.22 12.21
C THR A 467 5.27 -23.55 10.96
N THR A 468 6.59 -23.60 10.80
CA THR A 468 7.28 -23.06 9.63
C THR A 468 7.31 -24.15 8.57
N ALA A 469 6.60 -23.95 7.46
CA ALA A 469 6.79 -24.74 6.25
C ALA A 469 7.49 -23.84 5.21
N LEU A 470 8.67 -24.26 4.76
CA LEU A 470 9.30 -23.65 3.59
C LEU A 470 8.34 -23.84 2.40
N LEU A 471 8.12 -22.78 1.63
CA LEU A 471 7.49 -22.94 0.32
C LEU A 471 8.46 -23.75 -0.53
N SER A 472 8.00 -24.84 -1.16
CA SER A 472 8.86 -25.58 -2.09
C SER A 472 9.21 -24.69 -3.27
N ALA A 473 10.40 -24.86 -3.85
CA ALA A 473 10.80 -24.16 -5.08
C ALA A 473 9.80 -24.40 -6.23
N ASP A 474 9.08 -25.52 -6.18
CA ASP A 474 8.08 -25.97 -7.14
C ASP A 474 6.63 -25.69 -6.71
N THR A 475 6.40 -24.99 -5.60
CA THR A 475 5.03 -24.61 -5.28
C THR A 475 4.61 -23.62 -6.37
N GLN A 476 3.71 -24.06 -7.27
CA GLN A 476 3.25 -23.29 -8.41
C GLN A 476 2.62 -21.97 -7.94
N PHE A 477 3.45 -20.94 -7.84
CA PHE A 477 3.10 -19.57 -7.46
C PHE A 477 3.24 -18.59 -8.62
N ALA A 478 3.43 -19.10 -9.83
CA ALA A 478 3.43 -18.27 -11.01
C ALA A 478 1.97 -18.15 -11.48
N PRO A 479 1.44 -16.97 -11.89
CA PRO A 479 0.76 -17.01 -13.18
C PRO A 479 1.73 -17.74 -14.10
N THR A 480 1.32 -18.89 -14.67
CA THR A 480 2.09 -19.62 -15.70
C THR A 480 2.85 -18.58 -16.49
N PRO A 481 4.20 -18.59 -16.58
CA PRO A 481 4.93 -17.51 -17.24
C PRO A 481 4.28 -17.28 -18.58
N THR A 482 3.48 -16.23 -18.65
CA THR A 482 2.78 -15.90 -19.87
C THR A 482 3.89 -15.42 -20.75
N ARG A 483 3.87 -15.83 -22.02
CA ARG A 483 4.83 -15.37 -23.02
C ARG A 483 4.96 -13.83 -23.06
N PHE A 484 3.99 -13.12 -22.49
CA PHE A 484 3.89 -11.67 -22.42
C PHE A 484 3.63 -11.19 -20.97
N GLU A 485 4.15 -10.02 -20.62
CA GLU A 485 3.95 -9.35 -19.33
C GLU A 485 3.60 -7.87 -19.53
N ILE A 486 2.86 -7.29 -18.58
CA ILE A 486 2.52 -5.86 -18.58
C ILE A 486 3.59 -5.10 -17.79
N MET A 487 4.35 -4.24 -18.47
CA MET A 487 5.33 -3.35 -17.86
C MET A 487 4.71 -2.00 -17.51
N GLN A 488 4.80 -1.56 -16.25
CA GLN A 488 4.37 -0.21 -15.89
C GLN A 488 5.34 0.82 -16.49
N TYR A 489 4.86 1.72 -17.34
CA TYR A 489 5.67 2.80 -17.90
C TYR A 489 5.67 3.99 -16.95
N ILE A 490 6.81 4.24 -16.30
CA ILE A 490 7.01 5.37 -15.39
C ILE A 490 8.18 6.19 -15.90
N ASN A 491 7.91 7.41 -16.38
CA ASN A 491 8.94 8.40 -16.65
C ASN A 491 9.04 9.36 -15.46
N PRO A 492 10.10 9.30 -14.63
CA PRO A 492 10.20 10.12 -13.42
C PRO A 492 10.37 11.63 -13.69
N GLU A 493 10.71 12.03 -14.91
CA GLU A 493 10.85 13.43 -15.31
C GLU A 493 9.53 14.03 -15.86
N ILE A 494 8.52 13.19 -16.06
CA ILE A 494 7.32 13.54 -16.80
C ILE A 494 6.08 13.02 -16.05
N THR A 495 5.21 13.92 -15.60
CA THR A 495 3.90 13.55 -15.04
C THR A 495 2.85 13.55 -16.15
N PRO A 496 2.26 12.38 -16.51
CA PRO A 496 1.21 12.33 -17.52
C PRO A 496 0.00 13.16 -17.08
N THR A 497 -0.58 13.91 -18.01
CA THR A 497 -1.75 14.78 -17.74
C THR A 497 -3.00 14.41 -18.53
N ALA A 498 -2.87 13.52 -19.51
CA ALA A 498 -3.95 13.12 -20.43
C ALA A 498 -4.85 12.00 -19.86
N TYR A 499 -5.31 12.13 -18.61
CA TYR A 499 -6.26 11.22 -17.99
C TYR A 499 -7.16 11.93 -16.97
N SER A 500 -8.24 11.26 -16.54
CA SER A 500 -9.21 11.80 -15.59
C SER A 500 -9.83 10.69 -14.74
N GLN A 501 -10.68 11.04 -13.77
CA GLN A 501 -11.50 10.06 -13.04
C GLN A 501 -12.58 9.45 -13.94
N ARG A 502 -12.88 8.16 -13.76
CA ARG A 502 -14.02 7.49 -14.46
C ARG A 502 -15.39 7.95 -13.98
N SER A 503 -15.45 8.67 -12.84
CA SER A 503 -16.68 9.20 -12.26
C SER A 503 -17.76 8.13 -12.01
N GLY A 504 -17.34 6.95 -11.52
CA GLY A 504 -18.24 5.82 -11.21
C GLY A 504 -18.67 4.97 -12.41
N SER A 505 -18.20 5.30 -13.62
CA SER A 505 -18.47 4.50 -14.82
C SER A 505 -17.73 3.16 -14.75
N LYS A 506 -18.44 2.06 -15.06
CA LYS A 506 -17.83 0.74 -15.23
C LYS A 506 -17.10 0.66 -16.57
N ILE A 507 -16.01 -0.12 -16.61
CA ILE A 507 -15.36 -0.48 -17.86
C ILE A 507 -16.28 -1.43 -18.63
N SER A 508 -16.58 -1.09 -19.87
CA SER A 508 -17.46 -1.86 -20.75
C SER A 508 -16.93 -1.98 -22.17
N LEU A 509 -15.71 -1.50 -22.45
CA LEU A 509 -15.18 -1.38 -23.81
C LEU A 509 -13.65 -1.42 -23.83
N ILE A 510 -13.07 -2.06 -24.85
CA ILE A 510 -11.65 -1.98 -25.21
C ILE A 510 -11.55 -1.34 -26.59
N VAL A 511 -10.72 -0.29 -26.72
CA VAL A 511 -10.57 0.48 -27.96
C VAL A 511 -9.12 0.41 -28.45
N LEU A 512 -8.91 -0.21 -29.61
CA LEU A 512 -7.61 -0.26 -30.28
C LEU A 512 -7.35 0.99 -31.13
N HIS A 513 -6.13 1.49 -31.04
CA HIS A 513 -5.52 2.54 -31.86
C HIS A 513 -4.19 2.04 -32.41
N GLY A 514 -3.71 2.65 -33.47
CA GLY A 514 -2.42 2.41 -34.09
C GLY A 514 -1.56 3.67 -34.03
N ASN A 515 -0.26 3.50 -33.84
CA ASN A 515 0.71 4.58 -33.89
C ASN A 515 1.86 4.18 -34.79
N THR A 516 2.20 5.00 -35.78
CA THR A 516 3.27 4.73 -36.73
C THR A 516 4.68 4.95 -36.17
N GLN A 517 4.79 5.59 -34.99
CA GLN A 517 6.07 5.86 -34.34
C GLN A 517 6.59 4.64 -33.57
N PRO A 518 7.93 4.46 -33.46
CA PRO A 518 8.52 3.47 -32.56
C PRO A 518 8.13 3.70 -31.09
N ALA A 519 8.08 2.61 -30.30
CA ALA A 519 7.66 2.63 -28.90
C ALA A 519 8.30 3.74 -28.06
N GLU A 520 9.61 3.94 -28.14
CA GLU A 520 10.32 4.95 -27.35
C GLU A 520 9.77 6.37 -27.61
N THR A 521 9.61 6.73 -28.88
CA THR A 521 9.08 8.03 -29.30
C THR A 521 7.60 8.17 -28.92
N ALA A 522 6.80 7.16 -29.21
CA ALA A 522 5.37 7.18 -28.91
C ALA A 522 5.09 7.31 -27.40
N LEU A 523 5.79 6.55 -26.57
CA LEU A 523 5.64 6.58 -25.12
C LEU A 523 6.07 7.93 -24.54
N HIS A 524 7.17 8.50 -25.04
CA HIS A 524 7.61 9.84 -24.65
C HIS A 524 6.58 10.92 -25.01
N GLU A 525 6.02 10.88 -26.22
CA GLU A 525 5.02 11.85 -26.67
C GLU A 525 3.67 11.72 -25.94
N MET A 526 3.22 10.50 -25.65
CA MET A 526 1.97 10.26 -24.93
C MET A 526 2.03 10.68 -23.46
N THR A 527 3.22 10.63 -22.85
CA THR A 527 3.38 10.93 -21.43
C THR A 527 3.78 12.37 -21.15
N ARG A 528 4.34 13.11 -22.13
CA ARG A 528 4.85 14.48 -21.94
C ARG A 528 3.86 15.43 -21.24
N PRO A 529 4.34 16.42 -20.46
CA PRO A 529 3.46 17.41 -19.86
C PRO A 529 2.62 18.14 -20.93
N GLY A 530 1.32 18.27 -20.69
CA GLY A 530 0.38 18.86 -21.65
C GLY A 530 0.02 17.97 -22.85
N ALA A 531 0.37 16.68 -22.82
CA ALA A 531 -0.18 15.71 -23.77
C ALA A 531 -1.72 15.79 -23.78
N ARG A 532 -2.32 15.76 -24.97
CA ARG A 532 -3.77 15.86 -25.16
C ARG A 532 -4.45 14.51 -25.37
N SER A 533 -3.66 13.46 -25.55
CA SER A 533 -4.14 12.09 -25.76
C SER A 533 -3.15 11.07 -25.22
N MET A 534 -3.68 10.03 -24.58
CA MET A 534 -2.91 8.90 -24.05
C MET A 534 -3.84 7.68 -23.93
N SER A 535 -3.30 6.50 -24.20
CA SER A 535 -3.97 5.20 -24.00
C SER A 535 -3.61 4.60 -22.64
N HIS A 536 -4.39 3.62 -22.18
CA HIS A 536 -4.05 2.84 -20.98
C HIS A 536 -2.84 1.96 -21.24
N TYR A 537 -2.79 1.35 -22.42
CA TYR A 537 -1.71 0.44 -22.81
C TYR A 537 -1.08 0.82 -24.15
N TYR A 538 0.17 0.43 -24.32
CA TYR A 538 0.91 0.47 -25.59
C TYR A 538 1.54 -0.89 -25.85
N VAL A 539 1.36 -1.45 -27.05
CA VAL A 539 1.97 -2.72 -27.48
C VAL A 539 2.99 -2.41 -28.57
N SER A 540 4.28 -2.60 -28.28
CA SER A 540 5.36 -2.36 -29.24
C SER A 540 5.36 -3.38 -30.38
N ASN A 541 6.11 -3.10 -31.44
CA ASN A 541 6.34 -4.08 -32.49
C ASN A 541 7.08 -5.33 -31.97
N THR A 542 7.84 -5.26 -30.88
CA THR A 542 8.53 -6.43 -30.29
C THR A 542 7.64 -7.29 -29.38
N GLY A 543 6.37 -6.91 -29.19
CA GLY A 543 5.45 -7.57 -28.26
C GLY A 543 5.59 -7.13 -26.80
N ASP A 544 6.34 -6.05 -26.55
CA ASP A 544 6.45 -5.43 -25.23
C ASP A 544 5.13 -4.69 -24.93
N ILE A 545 4.53 -4.95 -23.76
CA ILE A 545 3.28 -4.31 -23.33
C ILE A 545 3.61 -3.30 -22.23
N HIS A 546 3.26 -2.04 -22.45
CA HIS A 546 3.45 -0.96 -21.49
C HIS A 546 2.09 -0.45 -20.97
N GLN A 547 1.91 -0.31 -19.66
CA GLN A 547 0.76 0.39 -19.07
C GLN A 547 1.15 1.82 -18.69
N LEU A 548 0.44 2.80 -19.26
CA LEU A 548 0.69 4.23 -19.09
C LEU A 548 -0.29 4.86 -18.08
N VAL A 549 -1.51 4.34 -18.02
CA VAL A 549 -2.58 4.81 -17.13
C VAL A 549 -3.20 3.60 -16.45
N ASP A 550 -3.31 3.65 -15.13
CA ASP A 550 -4.01 2.62 -14.36
C ASP A 550 -5.49 2.55 -14.76
N ASP A 551 -6.01 1.34 -14.89
CA ASP A 551 -7.36 1.05 -15.36
C ASP A 551 -8.45 1.73 -14.53
N GLN A 552 -8.20 2.09 -13.26
CA GLN A 552 -9.16 2.84 -12.44
C GLN A 552 -9.41 4.28 -12.94
N PHE A 553 -8.52 4.82 -13.76
CA PHE A 553 -8.64 6.13 -14.38
C PHE A 553 -9.09 6.04 -15.84
N ALA A 554 -9.63 7.16 -16.35
CA ALA A 554 -10.07 7.35 -17.73
C ALA A 554 -8.98 8.04 -18.54
N ALA A 555 -8.16 7.28 -19.28
CA ALA A 555 -7.19 7.82 -20.22
C ALA A 555 -7.91 8.56 -21.38
N TRP A 556 -7.34 9.64 -21.88
CA TRP A 556 -7.93 10.41 -22.96
C TRP A 556 -7.53 9.83 -24.32
N HIS A 557 -8.28 8.84 -24.82
CA HIS A 557 -7.93 8.13 -26.06
C HIS A 557 -8.98 8.23 -27.17
N ALA A 558 -10.28 8.16 -26.85
CA ALA A 558 -11.36 8.06 -27.84
C ALA A 558 -12.33 9.24 -27.86
N GLY A 559 -12.49 9.95 -26.74
CA GLY A 559 -13.38 11.11 -26.60
C GLY A 559 -14.88 10.75 -26.60
N LEU A 560 -15.72 11.67 -27.05
CA LEU A 560 -17.17 11.48 -27.18
C LEU A 560 -17.50 10.67 -28.45
N SER A 561 -18.32 9.63 -28.32
CA SER A 561 -18.85 8.89 -29.46
C SER A 561 -20.12 8.10 -29.12
N HIS A 562 -20.69 7.41 -30.10
CA HIS A 562 -21.80 6.49 -29.91
C HIS A 562 -21.30 5.08 -29.55
N TRP A 563 -21.83 4.51 -28.48
CA TRP A 563 -21.64 3.11 -28.10
C TRP A 563 -22.98 2.55 -27.58
N GLU A 564 -23.40 1.40 -28.10
CA GLU A 564 -24.69 0.75 -27.75
C GLU A 564 -25.90 1.71 -27.78
N GLY A 565 -25.99 2.51 -28.84
CA GLY A 565 -27.09 3.46 -29.04
C GLY A 565 -27.03 4.72 -28.15
N ARG A 566 -25.98 4.90 -27.34
CA ARG A 566 -25.81 6.07 -26.46
C ARG A 566 -24.65 6.94 -26.89
N PHE A 567 -24.89 8.24 -27.03
CA PHE A 567 -23.81 9.22 -27.18
C PHE A 567 -23.20 9.53 -25.81
N GLN A 568 -21.93 9.15 -25.60
CA GLN A 568 -21.28 9.24 -24.30
C GLN A 568 -19.76 9.40 -24.40
N ASN A 569 -19.12 9.68 -23.27
CA ASN A 569 -17.67 9.80 -23.17
C ASN A 569 -17.02 8.41 -23.09
N ILE A 570 -16.51 7.95 -24.22
CA ILE A 570 -15.87 6.65 -24.37
C ILE A 570 -14.66 6.52 -23.46
N ASN A 571 -13.92 7.60 -23.18
CA ASN A 571 -12.76 7.57 -22.27
C ASN A 571 -13.13 7.03 -20.86
N ARG A 572 -14.36 7.26 -20.39
CA ARG A 572 -14.78 6.86 -19.05
C ARG A 572 -15.15 5.38 -18.95
N ILE A 573 -15.65 4.80 -20.04
CA ILE A 573 -16.10 3.40 -20.10
C ILE A 573 -15.11 2.49 -20.83
N GLY A 574 -14.11 3.06 -21.50
CA GLY A 574 -13.14 2.36 -22.32
C GLY A 574 -11.79 2.15 -21.65
N LEU A 575 -11.09 1.12 -22.11
CA LEU A 575 -9.64 0.97 -22.01
C LEU A 575 -9.03 1.20 -23.40
N GLY A 576 -8.15 2.18 -23.53
CA GLY A 576 -7.42 2.45 -24.77
C GLY A 576 -6.16 1.59 -24.87
N ILE A 577 -5.96 0.91 -26.00
CA ILE A 577 -4.73 0.19 -26.30
C ILE A 577 -4.18 0.76 -27.62
N THR A 578 -2.98 1.32 -27.57
CA THR A 578 -2.25 1.72 -28.78
C THR A 578 -1.33 0.58 -29.23
N VAL A 579 -1.33 0.27 -30.50
CA VAL A 579 -0.45 -0.73 -31.12
C VAL A 579 0.55 0.00 -31.99
N GLU A 580 1.83 -0.30 -31.85
CA GLU A 580 2.86 0.18 -32.79
C GLU A 580 2.59 -0.40 -34.18
N TRP A 581 2.28 0.47 -35.13
CA TRP A 581 1.75 0.09 -36.42
C TRP A 581 2.28 1.01 -37.54
N PRO A 582 3.48 0.76 -38.06
CA PRO A 582 4.05 1.54 -39.16
C PRO A 582 3.41 1.24 -40.54
N GLY A 583 2.43 0.33 -40.62
CA GLY A 583 1.72 -0.01 -41.86
C GLY A 583 2.27 -1.23 -42.61
N SER A 584 3.18 -2.00 -42.01
CA SER A 584 3.66 -3.30 -42.51
C SER A 584 3.23 -4.44 -41.57
N SER A 585 3.23 -5.69 -42.04
CA SER A 585 2.69 -6.86 -41.33
C SER A 585 3.13 -6.95 -39.86
N THR A 586 2.18 -7.25 -38.96
CA THR A 586 2.46 -7.69 -37.58
C THR A 586 3.53 -8.77 -37.60
N ASN A 587 4.56 -8.68 -36.78
CA ASN A 587 5.25 -9.92 -36.41
C ASN A 587 4.33 -10.74 -35.48
N ASP A 588 4.43 -12.06 -35.53
CA ASP A 588 3.53 -12.95 -34.79
C ASP A 588 3.54 -12.64 -33.28
N THR A 589 4.71 -12.32 -32.74
CA THR A 589 4.90 -11.97 -31.33
C THR A 589 4.08 -10.75 -30.89
N GLN A 590 4.02 -9.67 -31.67
CA GLN A 590 3.18 -8.50 -31.36
C GLN A 590 1.70 -8.87 -31.37
N ARG A 591 1.26 -9.62 -32.39
CA ARG A 591 -0.15 -10.03 -32.51
C ARG A 591 -0.57 -10.91 -31.34
N GLU A 592 0.29 -11.83 -30.93
CA GLU A 592 0.07 -12.70 -29.77
C GLU A 592 0.11 -11.92 -28.46
N ALA A 593 1.00 -10.94 -28.31
CA ALA A 593 1.04 -10.05 -27.13
C ALA A 593 -0.25 -9.24 -27.00
N LEU A 594 -0.70 -8.67 -28.12
CA LEU A 594 -1.96 -7.93 -28.18
C LEU A 594 -3.17 -8.82 -27.89
N ALA A 595 -3.21 -10.04 -28.46
CA ALA A 595 -4.28 -11.00 -28.22
C ALA A 595 -4.32 -11.42 -26.74
N TRP A 596 -3.15 -11.69 -26.16
CA TRP A 596 -3.00 -12.00 -24.75
C TRP A 596 -3.53 -10.85 -23.88
N LEU A 597 -3.07 -9.62 -24.11
CA LEU A 597 -3.52 -8.43 -23.36
C LEU A 597 -5.03 -8.23 -23.45
N VAL A 598 -5.60 -8.30 -24.65
CA VAL A 598 -7.04 -8.10 -24.86
C VAL A 598 -7.84 -9.17 -24.12
N ASN A 599 -7.44 -10.45 -24.19
CA ASN A 599 -8.13 -11.52 -23.47
C ASN A 599 -7.96 -11.41 -21.95
N THR A 600 -6.79 -11.00 -21.45
CA THR A 600 -6.59 -10.70 -20.02
C THR A 600 -7.55 -9.61 -19.55
N LEU A 601 -7.67 -8.50 -20.28
CA LEU A 601 -8.57 -7.40 -19.92
C LEU A 601 -10.04 -7.78 -20.06
N ARG A 602 -10.40 -8.56 -21.08
CA ARG A 602 -11.77 -9.09 -21.24
C ARG A 602 -12.16 -9.95 -20.06
N ALA A 603 -11.30 -10.89 -19.66
CA ALA A 603 -11.55 -11.75 -18.51
C ALA A 603 -11.66 -10.95 -17.20
N GLN A 604 -10.74 -10.00 -16.98
CA GLN A 604 -10.71 -9.16 -15.78
C GLN A 604 -11.97 -8.31 -15.62
N TYR A 605 -12.51 -7.79 -16.73
CA TYR A 605 -13.67 -6.88 -16.72
C TYR A 605 -14.97 -7.55 -17.20
N ASN A 606 -14.96 -8.86 -17.40
CA ASN A 606 -16.09 -9.65 -17.90
C ASN A 606 -16.70 -9.06 -19.19
N LEU A 607 -15.84 -8.75 -20.17
CA LEU A 607 -16.22 -8.10 -21.43
C LEU A 607 -16.42 -9.12 -22.55
N PRO A 608 -17.54 -9.04 -23.29
CA PRO A 608 -17.77 -9.90 -24.44
C PRO A 608 -16.91 -9.44 -25.63
N ILE A 609 -16.74 -10.27 -26.66
CA ILE A 609 -15.85 -9.95 -27.80
C ILE A 609 -16.33 -8.70 -28.55
N GLU A 610 -17.63 -8.45 -28.56
CA GLU A 610 -18.26 -7.29 -29.19
C GLU A 610 -17.79 -5.97 -28.57
N ALA A 611 -17.36 -5.99 -27.31
CA ALA A 611 -16.80 -4.84 -26.60
C ALA A 611 -15.35 -4.51 -27.03
N VAL A 612 -14.72 -5.34 -27.88
CA VAL A 612 -13.42 -5.04 -28.48
C VAL A 612 -13.65 -4.35 -29.83
N LYS A 613 -13.23 -3.10 -29.94
CA LYS A 613 -13.40 -2.29 -31.16
C LYS A 613 -12.10 -1.58 -31.51
N ARG A 614 -11.87 -1.31 -32.79
CA ARG A 614 -10.93 -0.26 -33.21
C ARG A 614 -11.62 1.10 -33.15
N TRP A 615 -10.85 2.16 -32.97
CA TRP A 615 -11.43 3.50 -32.77
C TRP A 615 -12.35 3.94 -33.92
N SER A 616 -12.03 3.58 -35.17
CA SER A 616 -12.88 3.91 -36.32
C SER A 616 -14.22 3.16 -36.36
N HIS A 617 -14.36 2.01 -35.67
CA HIS A 617 -15.67 1.34 -35.52
C HIS A 617 -16.62 2.13 -34.62
N ILE A 618 -16.07 2.85 -33.64
CA ILE A 618 -16.84 3.65 -32.70
C ILE A 618 -17.03 5.08 -33.24
N ASN A 619 -16.07 5.59 -34.03
CA ASN A 619 -16.12 6.90 -34.65
C ASN A 619 -15.65 6.83 -36.12
N PRO A 620 -16.55 6.56 -37.09
CA PRO A 620 -16.19 6.34 -38.49
C PRO A 620 -15.49 7.52 -39.19
N ARG A 621 -15.54 8.72 -38.59
CA ARG A 621 -14.87 9.93 -39.11
C ARG A 621 -13.41 10.06 -38.64
N ARG A 622 -12.91 9.14 -37.82
CA ARG A 622 -11.56 9.16 -37.26
C ARG A 622 -10.71 8.04 -37.87
N ASN A 623 -9.45 8.36 -38.16
CA ASN A 623 -8.44 7.37 -38.50
C ASN A 623 -7.91 6.76 -37.20
N ASP A 624 -7.98 5.44 -37.08
CA ASP A 624 -7.48 4.72 -35.91
C ASP A 624 -6.00 4.36 -36.01
N GLY A 625 -5.32 4.64 -37.13
CA GLY A 625 -3.90 4.36 -37.30
C GLY A 625 -3.57 2.87 -37.53
N LEU A 626 -4.58 2.01 -37.66
CA LEU A 626 -4.44 0.56 -37.88
C LEU A 626 -4.67 0.19 -39.35
N THR A 627 -4.16 1.01 -40.28
CA THR A 627 -4.30 0.78 -41.73
C THR A 627 -3.75 -0.60 -42.10
N THR A 628 -4.51 -1.45 -42.79
CA THR A 628 -4.16 -2.85 -43.12
C THR A 628 -3.98 -3.81 -41.95
N PHE A 629 -4.37 -3.45 -40.71
CA PHE A 629 -4.40 -4.39 -39.59
C PHE A 629 -5.41 -5.52 -39.88
N PRO A 630 -5.04 -6.80 -39.71
CA PRO A 630 -5.88 -7.95 -40.06
C PRO A 630 -6.98 -8.17 -39.00
N TRP A 631 -7.93 -7.23 -38.92
CA TRP A 631 -8.94 -7.17 -37.86
C TRP A 631 -9.76 -8.45 -37.74
N MET A 632 -10.25 -9.01 -38.86
CA MET A 632 -11.07 -10.23 -38.85
C MET A 632 -10.31 -11.42 -38.26
N SER A 633 -9.10 -11.69 -38.77
CA SER A 633 -8.23 -12.76 -38.25
C SER A 633 -7.85 -12.55 -36.78
N PHE A 634 -7.60 -11.30 -36.36
CA PHE A 634 -7.35 -10.99 -34.96
C PHE A 634 -8.56 -11.29 -34.07
N THR A 635 -9.77 -10.90 -34.48
CA THR A 635 -10.99 -11.20 -33.71
C THR A 635 -11.31 -12.69 -33.68
N GLU A 636 -11.07 -13.42 -34.76
CA GLU A 636 -11.19 -14.89 -34.80
C GLU A 636 -10.23 -15.55 -33.80
N GLN A 637 -8.97 -15.09 -33.76
CA GLN A 637 -7.98 -15.55 -32.78
C GLN A 637 -8.44 -15.31 -31.33
N LEU A 638 -9.09 -14.18 -31.04
CA LEU A 638 -9.62 -13.91 -29.71
C LEU A 638 -10.76 -14.88 -29.34
N THR A 639 -11.65 -15.20 -30.28
CA THR A 639 -12.78 -16.12 -30.06
C THR A 639 -12.36 -17.59 -29.95
N ALA A 640 -11.34 -18.03 -30.70
CA ALA A 640 -10.84 -19.40 -30.62
C ALA A 640 -10.26 -19.73 -29.23
N ASN A 641 -9.66 -18.74 -28.57
CA ASN A 641 -9.17 -18.88 -27.20
C ASN A 641 -10.28 -19.01 -26.14
N ASP A 642 -11.49 -18.49 -26.42
CA ASP A 642 -12.63 -18.62 -25.50
C ASP A 642 -13.14 -20.08 -25.44
N LEU A 643 -12.97 -20.87 -26.52
CA LEU A 643 -13.40 -22.27 -26.63
C LEU A 643 -12.48 -23.23 -25.86
N VAL A 644 -11.16 -22.99 -25.85
CA VAL A 644 -10.18 -23.82 -25.11
C VAL A 644 -10.40 -23.73 -23.60
N THR A 645 -10.85 -22.59 -23.08
CA THR A 645 -11.11 -22.40 -21.64
C THR A 645 -12.43 -23.01 -21.13
N LEU A 646 -13.30 -23.50 -22.01
CA LEU A 646 -14.57 -24.15 -21.65
C LEU A 646 -14.43 -25.68 -21.55
N GLU A 647 -13.44 -26.29 -22.21
CA GLU A 647 -13.20 -27.75 -22.13
C GLU A 647 -12.40 -28.16 -20.87
N ASP A 648 -11.70 -27.21 -20.22
CA ASP A 648 -10.89 -27.43 -19.00
C ASP A 648 -11.61 -27.02 -17.68
N ARG A 649 -12.94 -26.84 -17.69
CA ARG A 649 -13.73 -26.47 -16.49
C ARG A 649 -14.69 -27.55 -16.01
#